data_AF-A0A9Q0Q108-F1
#
_entry.id   AF-A0A9Q0Q108-F1
#
_cell.length_a   1.000
_cell.length_b   1.000
_cell.length_c   1.000
_cell.angle_alpha   90.00
_cell.angle_beta   90.00
_cell.angle_gamma   90.00
#
_symmetry.space_group_name_H-M   'P 1'
#
loop_
_entity.id
_entity.type
_entity.pdbx_description
1 polymer ?
#
loop_
_entity_poly.entity_id
_entity_poly.type
_entity_poly.pdbx_seq_one_letter_code
_entity_poly.pdbx_strand_id
1 'polypeptide(L)'
;MFMDQGFQLLCRGKARRLLFLLGATVAIIIVVQYFEFPSSRVLVSLFSAVNTRSFMSRNSSTGSEALGNMTLSNGINTANTDMLHETTDSDEASDDKKETVKVSESEEKKVSPNNSDELERKRGSSDSFGLVSNETTSDDLANQDKNPTLENGLNTINSSEEKKAMAPDTSYINVDKDNAPISGRNRSSDALPGYPSYAPPMMNTLSNKTFSTDENSSPVIFESSNTSSVRQDTAGTLKRDENSGLLPNNYSMSRSGSFSSKVTAAKRKTSKKPPSRVISIPQMNRLLRKSHSSSSSVRPLWPSGVDQEMLFAKSQIENAPIIKNETRLYAPIYRNVSMFRRSYELMEKMLKVYVYQDGEKPIFHQPILDGIYASEGWFMKHMEANENFVTKDPGKAHLFYLPFSSRLLELTLYVRNSHSRANLIEYMRNYADMIAAKYHFWNRTGGADHFVAACHDWAPAETRGPLLKSIRALCNADIEVGFSIGKDVSLPETYVRSAQNPLKNLEGDPPSQRPILAFFAGNMHGYVRPLLLDYWGNKDPDMKIFGPMPHVKGNTNYIQHMKSSKFCICPRGHEVNSPRIVEAMFYECVPVIISDNFVPPFFEVLDWESFAVIVLERDIPNLKNILVSISEEKYIEMHKRVKKVQQHFLWHSKPEKYDLFHMILHSVWYNRIFRIRPA
;
A
#
# COMPACT_ATOMS: atom_id res chain seq x y z
N MET A 1 -0.18 -2.85 -77.01
CA MET A 1 0.74 -1.94 -77.72
C MET A 1 0.47 -0.53 -77.19
N PHE A 2 1.51 0.08 -76.59
CA PHE A 2 1.67 1.46 -76.08
C PHE A 2 0.64 2.06 -75.09
N MET A 3 1.03 2.05 -73.82
CA MET A 3 0.87 3.10 -72.79
C MET A 3 1.56 2.58 -71.52
N ASP A 4 2.40 3.26 -70.76
CA ASP A 4 2.85 4.66 -70.79
C ASP A 4 4.17 4.73 -69.98
N GLN A 5 5.25 5.16 -70.63
CA GLN A 5 6.60 5.28 -70.04
C GLN A 5 6.69 6.43 -69.00
N GLY A 6 5.66 7.28 -68.87
CA GLY A 6 5.63 8.38 -67.90
C GLY A 6 5.51 7.94 -66.43
N PHE A 7 4.79 6.85 -66.15
CA PHE A 7 4.53 6.42 -64.77
C PHE A 7 5.76 5.78 -64.09
N GLN A 8 6.65 5.15 -64.87
CA GLN A 8 7.88 4.54 -64.35
C GLN A 8 8.96 5.58 -63.99
N LEU A 9 9.00 6.75 -64.66
CA LEU A 9 9.96 7.81 -64.30
C LEU A 9 9.57 8.54 -63.00
N LEU A 10 8.27 8.76 -62.77
CA LEU A 10 7.77 9.44 -61.56
C LEU A 10 7.99 8.61 -60.29
N CYS A 11 7.81 7.28 -60.37
CA CYS A 11 8.08 6.37 -59.26
C CYS A 11 9.58 6.27 -58.93
N ARG A 12 10.46 6.38 -59.93
CA ARG A 12 11.92 6.30 -59.75
C ARG A 12 12.49 7.55 -59.08
N GLY A 13 11.92 8.73 -59.33
CA GLY A 13 12.31 9.99 -58.68
C GLY A 13 11.94 10.06 -57.20
N LYS A 14 10.73 9.60 -56.85
CA LYS A 14 10.26 9.55 -55.45
C LYS A 14 11.01 8.49 -54.63
N ALA A 15 11.29 7.32 -55.19
CA ALA A 15 12.08 6.28 -54.53
C ALA A 15 13.53 6.74 -54.26
N ARG A 16 14.16 7.47 -55.19
CA ARG A 16 15.51 8.04 -54.99
C ARG A 16 15.54 9.10 -53.90
N ARG A 17 14.52 9.96 -53.79
CA ARG A 17 14.41 10.94 -52.70
C ARG A 17 14.23 10.28 -51.34
N LEU A 18 13.42 9.21 -51.28
CA LEU A 18 13.21 8.46 -50.05
C LEU A 18 14.50 7.76 -49.59
N LEU A 19 15.22 7.11 -50.52
CA LEU A 19 16.52 6.48 -50.25
C LEU A 19 17.58 7.50 -49.80
N PHE A 20 17.57 8.71 -50.38
CA PHE A 20 18.49 9.78 -49.97
C PHE A 20 18.16 10.30 -48.56
N LEU A 21 16.88 10.47 -48.22
CA LEU A 21 16.46 10.88 -46.87
C LEU A 21 16.77 9.83 -45.81
N LEU A 22 16.58 8.54 -46.13
CA LEU A 22 16.99 7.41 -45.28
C LEU A 22 18.51 7.34 -45.12
N GLY A 23 19.27 7.56 -46.19
CA GLY A 23 20.73 7.62 -46.13
C GLY A 23 21.24 8.80 -45.28
N ALA A 24 20.61 9.97 -45.42
CA ALA A 24 20.95 11.15 -44.63
C ALA A 24 20.64 10.98 -43.14
N THR A 25 19.51 10.37 -42.79
CA THR A 25 19.17 10.08 -41.38
C THR A 25 20.12 9.06 -40.76
N VAL A 26 20.49 7.99 -41.49
CA VAL A 26 21.49 7.03 -41.01
C VAL A 26 22.86 7.68 -40.86
N ALA A 27 23.27 8.56 -41.78
CA ALA A 27 24.53 9.29 -41.67
C ALA A 27 24.56 10.22 -40.46
N ILE A 28 23.47 10.93 -40.17
CA ILE A 28 23.33 11.77 -38.96
C ILE A 28 23.43 10.92 -37.70
N ILE A 29 22.78 9.76 -37.65
CA ILE A 29 22.85 8.85 -36.49
C ILE A 29 24.28 8.35 -36.28
N ILE A 30 25.00 7.98 -37.34
CA ILE A 30 26.40 7.53 -37.25
C ILE A 30 27.31 8.66 -36.76
N VAL A 31 27.11 9.89 -37.26
CA VAL A 31 27.86 11.08 -36.82
C VAL A 31 27.59 11.37 -35.34
N VAL A 32 26.32 11.36 -34.90
CA VAL A 32 25.96 11.56 -33.48
C VAL A 32 26.56 10.47 -32.59
N GLN A 33 26.50 9.20 -33.02
CA GLN A 33 27.13 8.09 -32.29
C GLN A 33 28.66 8.21 -32.23
N TYR A 34 29.30 8.72 -33.29
CA TYR A 34 30.75 8.91 -33.34
C TYR A 34 31.24 10.07 -32.46
N PHE A 35 30.43 11.14 -32.30
CA PHE A 35 30.79 12.30 -31.50
C PHE A 35 30.35 12.21 -30.02
N GLU A 36 29.28 11.48 -29.70
CA GLU A 36 28.83 11.32 -28.30
C GLU A 36 29.51 10.16 -27.55
N PHE A 37 30.09 9.18 -28.25
CA PHE A 37 30.73 8.00 -27.62
C PHE A 37 32.03 7.60 -28.33
N PRO A 38 33.20 8.19 -27.98
CA PRO A 38 34.46 7.89 -28.67
C PRO A 38 35.03 6.49 -28.35
N SER A 39 34.36 5.67 -27.53
CA SER A 39 34.95 4.47 -26.96
C SER A 39 33.92 3.39 -26.60
N SER A 40 33.19 2.85 -27.57
CA SER A 40 32.62 1.51 -27.44
C SER A 40 32.40 0.86 -28.80
N ARG A 41 33.21 -0.15 -29.12
CA ARG A 41 33.02 -1.05 -30.26
C ARG A 41 31.78 -1.92 -30.01
N VAL A 42 30.67 -1.64 -30.68
CA VAL A 42 29.52 -2.57 -30.73
C VAL A 42 28.96 -2.60 -32.15
N LEU A 43 29.54 -3.43 -33.02
CA LEU A 43 28.86 -3.98 -34.20
C LEU A 43 29.55 -5.28 -34.63
N VAL A 44 29.37 -6.37 -33.87
CA VAL A 44 29.37 -7.75 -34.41
C VAL A 44 28.56 -8.66 -33.47
N SER A 45 27.26 -8.84 -33.74
CA SER A 45 26.54 -10.09 -33.39
C SER A 45 25.17 -10.15 -34.08
N LEU A 46 25.15 -10.17 -35.42
CA LEU A 46 23.95 -10.55 -36.18
C LEU A 46 24.16 -11.76 -37.11
N PHE A 47 25.34 -12.39 -37.08
CA PHE A 47 25.58 -13.64 -37.82
C PHE A 47 26.55 -14.51 -37.04
N SER A 48 26.05 -15.50 -36.29
CA SER A 48 26.69 -16.83 -36.15
C SER A 48 25.89 -17.69 -35.17
N ALA A 49 25.07 -18.60 -35.69
CA ALA A 49 24.67 -19.83 -35.00
C ALA A 49 24.12 -20.83 -36.02
N VAL A 50 25.04 -21.42 -36.80
CA VAL A 50 24.83 -22.71 -37.48
C VAL A 50 25.92 -23.65 -36.97
N ASN A 51 25.48 -24.70 -36.28
CA ASN A 51 26.09 -26.02 -36.06
C ASN A 51 27.60 -26.19 -36.31
N THR A 52 28.38 -26.66 -35.32
CA THR A 52 28.78 -28.09 -35.20
C THR A 52 29.67 -28.38 -33.98
N ARG A 53 29.74 -29.69 -33.68
CA ARG A 53 30.22 -30.45 -32.50
C ARG A 53 31.75 -30.47 -32.25
N SER A 54 32.04 -30.99 -31.04
CA SER A 54 33.26 -31.69 -30.56
C SER A 54 34.40 -30.76 -30.08
N PHE A 55 35.12 -31.00 -28.97
CA PHE A 55 35.68 -32.23 -28.43
C PHE A 55 35.90 -32.13 -26.89
N MET A 56 36.01 -33.29 -26.23
CA MET A 56 36.43 -33.46 -24.83
C MET A 56 37.94 -33.23 -24.62
N SER A 57 38.33 -32.86 -23.39
CA SER A 57 39.43 -33.46 -22.56
C SER A 57 39.99 -32.39 -21.58
N ARG A 58 39.82 -32.49 -20.25
CA ARG A 58 40.52 -33.32 -19.23
C ARG A 58 41.93 -32.79 -18.84
N ASN A 59 42.04 -32.42 -17.55
CA ASN A 59 43.17 -32.40 -16.60
C ASN A 59 44.52 -31.74 -16.97
N SER A 60 45.06 -30.89 -16.09
CA SER A 60 46.03 -31.29 -15.04
C SER A 60 46.62 -30.11 -14.25
N SER A 61 46.93 -30.42 -13.00
CA SER A 61 47.57 -29.69 -11.90
C SER A 61 49.01 -29.22 -12.11
N THR A 62 49.43 -28.21 -11.31
CA THR A 62 50.67 -28.07 -10.47
C THR A 62 50.66 -26.62 -9.96
N GLY A 63 50.86 -26.24 -8.69
CA GLY A 63 51.66 -26.80 -7.61
C GLY A 63 52.93 -25.94 -7.42
N SER A 64 52.96 -25.05 -6.42
CA SER A 64 54.21 -24.51 -5.82
C SER A 64 53.91 -23.85 -4.47
N GLU A 65 54.60 -24.36 -3.45
CA GLU A 65 54.65 -23.93 -2.05
C GLU A 65 55.68 -22.82 -1.81
N ALA A 66 55.54 -22.11 -0.68
CA ALA A 66 56.61 -21.69 0.26
C ALA A 66 55.92 -21.00 1.47
N LEU A 67 55.78 -21.65 2.65
CA LEU A 67 56.69 -21.63 3.82
C LEU A 67 57.17 -20.22 4.24
N GLY A 68 57.05 -19.75 5.50
CA GLY A 68 56.56 -20.41 6.71
C GLY A 68 56.58 -19.52 7.97
N ASN A 69 56.08 -20.15 9.05
CA ASN A 69 56.24 -19.99 10.51
C ASN A 69 56.05 -18.60 11.16
N MET A 70 55.15 -18.36 12.14
CA MET A 70 54.70 -19.05 13.37
C MET A 70 55.29 -18.35 14.61
N THR A 71 54.43 -17.76 15.43
CA THR A 71 54.65 -17.63 16.87
C THR A 71 53.32 -17.64 17.62
N LEU A 72 53.32 -18.45 18.67
CA LEU A 72 52.22 -18.81 19.54
C LEU A 72 52.48 -18.18 20.92
N SER A 73 51.48 -17.60 21.57
CA SER A 73 51.47 -17.47 23.03
C SER A 73 50.04 -17.37 23.59
N ASN A 74 49.73 -18.34 24.44
CA ASN A 74 48.73 -18.40 25.52
C ASN A 74 48.48 -17.03 26.19
N GLY A 75 47.35 -16.70 26.83
CA GLY A 75 46.30 -17.40 27.57
C GLY A 75 45.87 -16.44 28.71
N ILE A 76 44.61 -16.31 29.12
CA ILE A 76 44.05 -16.92 30.35
C ILE A 76 42.66 -16.27 30.65
N ASN A 77 41.65 -17.13 30.90
CA ASN A 77 40.48 -17.11 31.82
C ASN A 77 39.55 -15.86 31.91
N THR A 78 38.22 -15.95 32.13
CA THR A 78 37.45 -16.87 33.02
C THR A 78 35.92 -16.73 32.81
N ALA A 79 35.21 -17.85 33.02
CA ALA A 79 33.87 -18.04 33.63
C ALA A 79 32.55 -17.56 32.95
N ASN A 80 31.76 -18.54 32.46
CA ASN A 80 30.38 -18.95 32.86
C ASN A 80 29.47 -17.90 33.53
N THR A 81 28.18 -17.73 33.23
CA THR A 81 27.11 -18.66 32.78
C THR A 81 25.88 -17.80 32.44
N ASP A 82 25.13 -18.10 31.37
CA ASP A 82 23.69 -18.37 31.50
C ASP A 82 23.03 -18.84 30.20
N MET A 83 22.06 -19.71 30.42
CA MET A 83 21.34 -20.60 29.50
C MET A 83 20.48 -19.92 28.44
N LEU A 84 20.61 -20.37 27.19
CA LEU A 84 19.60 -20.23 26.14
C LEU A 84 19.28 -21.60 25.55
N HIS A 85 17.99 -21.94 25.57
CA HIS A 85 17.40 -23.11 24.93
C HIS A 85 17.21 -22.80 23.44
N GLU A 86 17.98 -23.47 22.58
CA GLU A 86 17.83 -23.43 21.13
C GLU A 86 17.44 -24.83 20.65
N THR A 87 16.23 -24.99 20.13
CA THR A 87 15.81 -26.21 19.42
C THR A 87 16.16 -26.06 17.95
N THR A 88 17.25 -26.71 17.56
CA THR A 88 17.65 -27.04 16.18
C THR A 88 17.04 -28.38 15.80
N ASP A 89 16.30 -28.45 14.70
CA ASP A 89 16.06 -29.70 13.98
C ASP A 89 16.88 -29.66 12.70
N SER A 90 17.87 -30.54 12.65
CA SER A 90 18.67 -30.87 11.48
C SER A 90 18.29 -32.27 11.01
N ASP A 91 18.13 -32.40 9.70
CA ASP A 91 17.94 -33.64 8.96
C ASP A 91 19.07 -34.66 9.25
N GLU A 92 18.70 -35.94 9.40
CA GLU A 92 19.61 -37.05 9.17
C GLU A 92 18.99 -38.06 8.20
N ALA A 93 19.78 -38.37 7.18
CA ALA A 93 19.54 -39.34 6.15
C ALA A 93 19.80 -40.77 6.64
N SER A 94 19.11 -41.75 6.06
CA SER A 94 19.58 -43.13 6.01
C SER A 94 19.46 -43.65 4.58
N ASP A 95 20.56 -44.25 4.13
CA ASP A 95 20.82 -44.78 2.80
C ASP A 95 21.07 -46.29 2.97
N ASP A 96 20.45 -47.15 2.16
CA ASP A 96 21.10 -48.33 1.57
C ASP A 96 20.14 -49.22 0.72
N LYS A 97 20.54 -49.37 -0.56
CA LYS A 97 20.48 -50.58 -1.44
C LYS A 97 19.09 -51.12 -1.87
N LYS A 98 18.83 -51.58 -3.10
CA LYS A 98 19.67 -52.28 -4.10
C LYS A 98 18.94 -52.32 -5.47
N GLU A 99 19.73 -52.48 -6.53
CA GLU A 99 19.39 -52.75 -7.95
C GLU A 99 18.29 -53.81 -8.18
N THR A 100 17.50 -53.76 -9.28
CA THR A 100 17.82 -54.33 -10.61
C THR A 100 16.66 -54.18 -11.63
N VAL A 101 17.04 -54.24 -12.90
CA VAL A 101 16.33 -54.02 -14.18
C VAL A 101 15.51 -55.24 -14.68
N LYS A 102 14.41 -55.01 -15.43
CA LYS A 102 13.94 -55.70 -16.68
C LYS A 102 12.50 -55.25 -17.00
N VAL A 103 12.21 -54.49 -18.08
CA VAL A 103 12.09 -54.83 -19.52
C VAL A 103 11.04 -55.91 -19.83
N SER A 104 9.96 -55.49 -20.50
CA SER A 104 9.30 -56.24 -21.59
C SER A 104 8.41 -55.31 -22.44
N GLU A 105 8.88 -55.01 -23.66
CA GLU A 105 8.11 -54.87 -24.91
C GLU A 105 7.21 -56.10 -25.12
N SER A 106 6.21 -56.22 -26.00
CA SER A 106 5.47 -55.43 -27.00
C SER A 106 4.35 -56.39 -27.48
N GLU A 107 3.26 -55.91 -28.10
CA GLU A 107 2.74 -56.47 -29.36
C GLU A 107 1.50 -55.74 -29.89
N GLU A 108 1.44 -55.67 -31.21
CA GLU A 108 0.57 -54.87 -32.08
C GLU A 108 -0.72 -55.59 -32.53
N LYS A 109 -1.58 -54.80 -33.21
CA LYS A 109 -2.24 -55.05 -34.54
C LYS A 109 -3.76 -55.34 -34.59
N LYS A 110 -4.53 -54.37 -35.12
CA LYS A 110 -5.11 -54.28 -36.50
C LYS A 110 -6.31 -53.30 -36.57
N VAL A 111 -6.22 -52.18 -37.31
CA VAL A 111 -6.73 -51.87 -38.68
C VAL A 111 -8.26 -51.59 -38.81
N SER A 112 -8.61 -50.27 -38.85
CA SER A 112 -9.45 -49.42 -39.76
C SER A 112 -10.75 -49.92 -40.46
N PRO A 113 -11.61 -49.03 -41.08
CA PRO A 113 -11.93 -47.59 -40.86
C PRO A 113 -13.46 -47.21 -40.96
N ASN A 114 -13.85 -46.02 -40.50
CA ASN A 114 -14.59 -44.97 -41.27
C ASN A 114 -15.12 -43.81 -40.38
N ASN A 115 -14.77 -42.57 -40.79
CA ASN A 115 -15.46 -41.25 -40.80
C ASN A 115 -16.61 -40.97 -39.79
N SER A 116 -16.78 -39.81 -39.15
CA SER A 116 -16.45 -38.41 -39.50
C SER A 116 -16.64 -37.46 -38.29
N ASP A 117 -15.94 -36.31 -38.35
CA ASP A 117 -16.31 -34.97 -37.86
C ASP A 117 -16.25 -34.56 -36.37
N GLU A 118 -15.24 -33.70 -36.12
CA GLU A 118 -15.34 -32.33 -35.57
C GLU A 118 -14.98 -32.01 -34.10
N LEU A 119 -13.76 -31.45 -33.97
CA LEU A 119 -13.23 -30.42 -33.06
C LEU A 119 -13.25 -30.58 -31.52
N GLU A 120 -12.08 -30.98 -31.00
CA GLU A 120 -11.58 -30.63 -29.66
C GLU A 120 -11.19 -29.14 -29.54
N ARG A 121 -11.44 -28.51 -28.38
CA ARG A 121 -10.48 -27.58 -27.76
C ARG A 121 -10.50 -27.62 -26.23
N LYS A 122 -9.33 -28.00 -25.68
CA LYS A 122 -8.89 -27.79 -24.29
C LYS A 122 -8.79 -26.30 -23.96
N ARG A 123 -9.19 -25.90 -22.74
CA ARG A 123 -8.83 -24.61 -22.11
C ARG A 123 -8.16 -24.85 -20.77
N GLY A 124 -6.83 -24.66 -20.76
CA GLY A 124 -6.10 -24.12 -19.62
C GLY A 124 -5.55 -22.77 -20.06
N SER A 125 -5.84 -21.70 -19.32
CA SER A 125 -5.24 -20.39 -19.58
C SER A 125 -4.88 -19.75 -18.25
N SER A 126 -3.58 -19.57 -18.07
CA SER A 126 -2.93 -18.74 -17.07
C SER A 126 -2.84 -17.31 -17.59
N ASP A 127 -3.19 -16.33 -16.76
CA ASP A 127 -3.11 -14.91 -17.10
C ASP A 127 -1.66 -14.42 -17.20
N SER A 128 -1.38 -13.69 -18.29
CA SER A 128 -0.21 -12.84 -18.48
C SER A 128 -0.70 -11.53 -19.11
N PHE A 129 -0.58 -10.42 -18.40
CA PHE A 129 -0.82 -9.08 -18.97
C PHE A 129 0.50 -8.54 -19.52
N GLY A 130 0.61 -8.51 -20.85
CA GLY A 130 1.65 -7.78 -21.59
C GLY A 130 1.18 -6.36 -21.91
N LEU A 131 2.04 -5.39 -21.64
CA LEU A 131 1.87 -3.99 -22.04
C LEU A 131 2.21 -3.85 -23.53
N VAL A 132 1.28 -3.31 -24.31
CA VAL A 132 1.54 -2.85 -25.69
C VAL A 132 1.31 -1.33 -25.70
N SER A 133 2.38 -0.61 -26.00
CA SER A 133 2.41 0.81 -26.31
C SER A 133 1.84 1.04 -27.71
N ASN A 134 0.78 1.83 -27.84
CA ASN A 134 0.34 2.38 -29.12
C ASN A 134 0.46 3.91 -29.09
N GLU A 135 1.46 4.41 -29.81
CA GLU A 135 1.45 5.75 -30.39
C GLU A 135 0.37 5.79 -31.46
N THR A 136 -0.47 6.82 -31.44
CA THR A 136 -1.52 7.04 -32.45
C THR A 136 -1.12 8.24 -33.28
N THR A 137 -0.67 7.99 -34.50
CA THR A 137 -0.67 8.98 -35.59
C THR A 137 -2.04 8.93 -36.27
N SER A 138 -2.72 10.07 -36.23
CA SER A 138 -3.90 10.37 -37.02
C SER A 138 -3.48 11.15 -38.25
N ASP A 139 -3.92 10.75 -39.44
CA ASP A 139 -4.29 11.70 -40.50
C ASP A 139 -5.22 11.09 -41.55
N ASP A 140 -6.17 11.95 -41.92
CA ASP A 140 -6.83 12.17 -43.22
C ASP A 140 -8.29 11.74 -43.41
N LEU A 141 -9.14 12.77 -43.65
CA LEU A 141 -9.99 12.91 -44.85
C LEU A 141 -10.47 14.39 -45.03
N ALA A 142 -10.43 14.84 -46.29
CA ALA A 142 -10.67 16.17 -46.89
C ALA A 142 -12.09 16.78 -46.66
N ASN A 143 -12.46 18.04 -46.99
CA ASN A 143 -12.23 18.82 -48.23
C ASN A 143 -12.81 20.28 -48.15
N GLN A 144 -12.32 21.19 -49.03
CA GLN A 144 -12.93 22.43 -49.59
C GLN A 144 -13.12 23.67 -48.67
N ASP A 145 -12.94 24.96 -49.05
CA ASP A 145 -12.64 25.66 -50.32
C ASP A 145 -12.29 27.15 -50.05
N LYS A 146 -11.52 27.78 -50.95
CA LYS A 146 -11.45 29.23 -51.34
C LYS A 146 -10.66 30.28 -50.51
N ASN A 147 -9.59 30.74 -51.18
CA ASN A 147 -8.81 32.01 -51.03
C ASN A 147 -9.55 33.20 -51.71
N PRO A 148 -9.16 34.52 -51.59
CA PRO A 148 -7.79 35.04 -51.88
C PRO A 148 -7.24 36.29 -51.12
N THR A 149 -5.90 36.31 -50.95
CA THR A 149 -4.87 37.32 -51.37
C THR A 149 -5.00 38.80 -50.88
N LEU A 150 -3.97 39.50 -50.35
CA LEU A 150 -2.86 40.13 -51.10
C LEU A 150 -1.83 40.83 -50.15
N GLU A 151 -0.53 40.74 -50.52
CA GLU A 151 0.56 41.76 -50.50
C GLU A 151 0.88 42.57 -49.22
N ASN A 152 2.07 43.11 -48.93
CA ASN A 152 3.44 43.23 -49.45
C ASN A 152 4.24 43.71 -48.19
N GLY A 153 5.49 43.39 -47.92
CA GLY A 153 6.66 43.81 -48.70
C GLY A 153 7.86 43.99 -47.74
N LEU A 154 8.96 43.39 -48.18
CA LEU A 154 10.38 43.52 -47.87
C LEU A 154 10.93 44.70 -47.03
N ASN A 155 12.02 44.33 -46.33
CA ASN A 155 13.33 45.01 -46.16
C ASN A 155 13.64 45.72 -44.82
N THR A 156 14.85 45.68 -44.23
CA THR A 156 16.14 44.95 -44.35
C THR A 156 17.15 45.73 -43.47
N ILE A 157 17.95 45.04 -42.62
CA ILE A 157 19.36 45.39 -42.20
C ILE A 157 19.54 46.67 -41.33
N ASN A 158 20.37 46.78 -40.27
CA ASN A 158 21.49 45.99 -39.74
C ASN A 158 21.85 46.43 -38.29
N SER A 159 22.50 45.51 -37.54
CA SER A 159 23.71 45.62 -36.69
C SER A 159 23.98 46.93 -35.89
N SER A 160 24.53 46.96 -34.67
CA SER A 160 25.29 46.04 -33.83
C SER A 160 25.82 46.85 -32.63
N GLU A 161 25.95 46.23 -31.44
CA GLU A 161 27.04 46.35 -30.44
C GLU A 161 27.43 47.74 -29.88
N GLU A 162 27.90 47.97 -28.65
CA GLU A 162 28.19 47.21 -27.43
C GLU A 162 28.44 48.24 -26.29
N LYS A 163 28.12 47.84 -25.04
CA LYS A 163 28.82 48.11 -23.76
C LYS A 163 28.94 49.51 -23.10
N LYS A 164 28.48 49.46 -21.82
CA LYS A 164 29.10 49.91 -20.53
C LYS A 164 28.71 51.26 -19.88
N ALA A 165 27.90 51.12 -18.82
CA ALA A 165 27.94 51.71 -17.46
C ALA A 165 28.50 53.13 -17.23
N MET A 166 27.72 54.02 -16.57
CA MET A 166 27.74 54.30 -15.11
C MET A 166 26.78 55.50 -14.79
N ALA A 167 26.35 55.61 -13.54
CA ALA A 167 25.43 56.57 -12.87
C ALA A 167 25.79 58.09 -13.05
N PRO A 168 25.06 59.13 -12.52
CA PRO A 168 24.26 59.14 -11.28
C PRO A 168 23.01 60.06 -11.19
N ASP A 169 22.45 60.00 -9.98
CA ASP A 169 21.35 60.69 -9.29
C ASP A 169 21.09 62.18 -9.56
N THR A 170 19.84 62.58 -9.28
CA THR A 170 19.46 63.72 -8.40
C THR A 170 17.93 63.69 -8.19
N SER A 171 17.28 64.09 -7.10
CA SER A 171 17.53 64.14 -5.65
C SER A 171 16.33 64.83 -4.97
N TYR A 172 15.98 64.45 -3.71
CA TYR A 172 15.42 65.30 -2.62
C TYR A 172 13.94 65.82 -2.77
N ILE A 173 13.00 65.88 -1.79
CA ILE A 173 12.92 65.75 -0.30
C ILE A 173 11.49 65.36 0.15
N ASN A 174 11.45 64.46 1.15
CA ASN A 174 10.58 64.21 2.32
C ASN A 174 9.28 65.01 2.68
N VAL A 175 8.26 64.22 3.10
CA VAL A 175 7.50 64.21 4.40
C VAL A 175 6.63 65.45 4.73
N ASP A 176 5.38 65.42 5.21
CA ASP A 176 4.59 64.50 6.05
C ASP A 176 3.06 64.80 5.89
N LYS A 177 2.24 63.79 6.24
CA LYS A 177 0.96 63.82 6.98
C LYS A 177 -0.28 64.69 6.63
N ASP A 178 -1.39 63.96 6.75
CA ASP A 178 -2.67 64.27 7.41
C ASP A 178 -3.91 64.74 6.61
N ASN A 179 -4.96 63.94 6.86
CA ASN A 179 -6.38 64.28 6.97
C ASN A 179 -7.26 64.46 5.71
N ALA A 180 -8.23 63.54 5.63
CA ALA A 180 -9.54 63.63 4.99
C ALA A 180 -10.34 64.87 5.51
N PRO A 181 -11.60 65.20 5.10
CA PRO A 181 -12.61 64.32 4.48
C PRO A 181 -13.65 65.02 3.55
N ILE A 182 -14.74 64.29 3.23
CA ILE A 182 -16.14 64.77 3.02
C ILE A 182 -16.65 65.06 1.58
N SER A 183 -17.71 64.31 1.24
CA SER A 183 -18.93 64.67 0.46
C SER A 183 -18.78 65.08 -1.01
N GLY A 184 -19.58 64.59 -1.96
CA GLY A 184 -20.85 63.88 -1.89
C GLY A 184 -21.69 64.20 -3.13
N ARG A 185 -22.83 63.49 -3.24
CA ARG A 185 -24.03 63.75 -4.08
C ARG A 185 -23.92 63.44 -5.58
N ASN A 186 -24.66 62.42 -6.05
CA ASN A 186 -26.06 62.44 -6.56
C ASN A 186 -26.04 62.65 -8.10
N ARG A 187 -26.85 62.03 -8.97
CA ARG A 187 -28.20 61.45 -8.82
C ARG A 187 -28.61 60.76 -10.15
N SER A 188 -29.43 59.69 -10.04
CA SER A 188 -30.57 59.27 -10.92
C SER A 188 -30.32 58.96 -12.41
N SER A 189 -30.97 57.99 -13.07
CA SER A 189 -32.34 57.43 -12.90
C SER A 189 -32.56 56.09 -13.66
N ASP A 190 -33.37 55.23 -13.04
CA ASP A 190 -34.49 54.37 -13.55
C ASP A 190 -34.29 53.26 -14.61
N ALA A 191 -34.46 51.98 -14.18
CA ALA A 191 -35.68 51.17 -14.38
C ALA A 191 -35.48 49.68 -14.00
N LEU A 192 -36.40 49.13 -13.17
CA LEU A 192 -36.57 47.72 -12.72
C LEU A 192 -37.62 46.99 -13.62
N PRO A 193 -37.84 45.64 -13.60
CA PRO A 193 -38.03 44.75 -12.42
C PRO A 193 -37.47 43.29 -12.56
N GLY A 194 -37.39 42.39 -11.57
CA GLY A 194 -37.78 42.37 -10.16
C GLY A 194 -37.46 41.02 -9.45
N TYR A 195 -37.28 41.10 -8.11
CA TYR A 195 -37.61 40.19 -6.98
C TYR A 195 -37.16 38.69 -6.89
N PRO A 196 -37.07 38.09 -5.67
CA PRO A 196 -36.51 38.58 -4.39
C PRO A 196 -35.56 37.60 -3.65
N SER A 197 -34.81 38.18 -2.72
CA SER A 197 -34.03 37.54 -1.65
C SER A 197 -34.79 37.59 -0.31
N TYR A 198 -34.58 36.59 0.56
CA TYR A 198 -34.87 36.70 1.99
C TYR A 198 -33.72 36.11 2.83
N ALA A 199 -33.25 36.93 3.76
CA ALA A 199 -32.43 36.57 4.91
C ALA A 199 -33.13 37.11 6.19
N PRO A 200 -32.61 36.89 7.40
CA PRO A 200 -33.20 36.07 8.47
C PRO A 200 -33.78 36.90 9.64
N PRO A 201 -34.36 36.27 10.69
CA PRO A 201 -34.59 36.94 11.97
C PRO A 201 -33.75 36.37 13.12
N MET A 202 -33.38 37.26 14.05
CA MET A 202 -32.76 36.99 15.35
C MET A 202 -33.78 36.93 16.50
N MET A 203 -33.44 36.07 17.47
CA MET A 203 -33.68 36.05 18.93
C MET A 203 -35.07 36.29 19.54
N ASN A 204 -35.42 35.37 20.45
CA ASN A 204 -35.93 35.74 21.76
C ASN A 204 -35.29 34.88 22.87
N THR A 205 -34.90 35.57 23.93
CA THR A 205 -34.29 35.11 25.19
C THR A 205 -35.32 34.52 26.15
N LEU A 206 -34.96 33.48 26.93
CA LEU A 206 -35.43 33.35 28.32
C LEU A 206 -34.45 32.52 29.20
N SER A 207 -33.90 33.23 30.19
CA SER A 207 -33.58 32.84 31.58
C SER A 207 -32.56 31.75 31.93
N ASN A 208 -31.48 32.22 32.56
CA ASN A 208 -30.51 31.50 33.38
C ASN A 208 -31.13 30.84 34.63
N LYS A 209 -30.66 29.63 34.96
CA LYS A 209 -30.43 29.20 36.33
C LYS A 209 -29.13 28.40 36.42
N THR A 210 -28.21 28.92 37.22
CA THR A 210 -26.89 28.41 37.59
C THR A 210 -27.00 27.20 38.53
N PHE A 211 -26.10 26.21 38.43
CA PHE A 211 -25.27 25.68 39.55
C PHE A 211 -24.24 24.62 39.09
N SER A 212 -22.97 24.91 39.39
CA SER A 212 -21.78 24.09 39.72
C SER A 212 -21.60 22.61 39.28
N THR A 213 -20.49 22.39 38.55
CA THR A 213 -19.39 21.40 38.70
C THR A 213 -19.59 20.12 39.53
N ASP A 214 -19.32 18.94 38.95
CA ASP A 214 -18.09 18.14 39.22
C ASP A 214 -18.02 16.82 38.42
N GLU A 215 -16.83 16.24 38.45
CA GLU A 215 -16.14 15.32 37.54
C GLU A 215 -16.63 13.85 37.48
N ASN A 216 -16.01 13.13 36.53
CA ASN A 216 -15.83 11.67 36.41
C ASN A 216 -16.96 10.81 35.82
N SER A 217 -16.78 10.36 34.56
CA SER A 217 -17.28 9.04 34.15
C SER A 217 -16.36 8.37 33.12
N SER A 218 -15.87 7.19 33.51
CA SER A 218 -15.20 6.20 32.65
C SER A 218 -16.24 5.42 31.81
N PRO A 219 -15.85 4.79 30.69
CA PRO A 219 -16.80 4.09 29.82
C PRO A 219 -17.23 2.74 30.38
N VAL A 220 -18.50 2.42 30.12
CA VAL A 220 -19.25 1.24 30.58
C VAL A 220 -18.78 -0.02 29.85
N ILE A 221 -18.40 -1.04 30.62
CA ILE A 221 -18.22 -2.44 30.19
C ILE A 221 -19.56 -3.16 30.42
N PHE A 222 -20.13 -3.76 29.37
CA PHE A 222 -21.24 -4.70 29.53
C PHE A 222 -20.66 -6.10 29.81
N GLU A 223 -20.73 -6.50 31.08
CA GLU A 223 -20.53 -7.88 31.52
C GLU A 223 -21.90 -8.43 31.93
N SER A 224 -22.31 -9.53 31.31
CA SER A 224 -23.61 -10.15 31.57
C SER A 224 -23.48 -11.19 32.67
N SER A 225 -24.13 -10.96 33.81
CA SER A 225 -24.40 -12.02 34.79
C SER A 225 -25.77 -11.80 35.44
N ASN A 226 -26.65 -12.78 35.26
CA ASN A 226 -27.95 -12.85 35.90
C ASN A 226 -27.81 -12.93 37.42
N THR A 227 -28.56 -12.09 38.12
CA THR A 227 -28.82 -12.14 39.56
C THR A 227 -29.98 -13.09 39.86
N SER A 228 -29.84 -13.88 40.92
CA SER A 228 -30.98 -14.25 41.76
C SER A 228 -30.60 -14.12 43.23
N SER A 229 -31.57 -13.62 43.97
CA SER A 229 -31.51 -12.94 45.26
C SER A 229 -31.24 -13.84 46.47
N VAL A 230 -30.45 -13.33 47.41
CA VAL A 230 -30.35 -13.83 48.79
C VAL A 230 -31.26 -13.01 49.71
N ARG A 231 -32.05 -13.69 50.55
CA ARG A 231 -32.48 -13.18 51.86
C ARG A 231 -31.87 -14.07 52.94
N GLN A 232 -31.29 -13.44 53.96
CA GLN A 232 -30.74 -14.03 55.18
C GLN A 232 -31.83 -14.67 56.04
N ASP A 233 -31.51 -15.76 56.74
CA ASP A 233 -31.45 -15.74 58.21
C ASP A 233 -30.79 -17.00 58.84
N THR A 234 -29.85 -16.71 59.74
CA THR A 234 -29.38 -17.37 60.98
C THR A 234 -29.34 -18.90 61.24
N ALA A 235 -28.14 -19.30 61.73
CA ALA A 235 -27.82 -20.26 62.82
C ALA A 235 -27.93 -21.79 62.61
N GLY A 236 -26.88 -22.51 63.05
CA GLY A 236 -26.98 -23.89 63.55
C GLY A 236 -26.10 -24.98 62.92
N THR A 237 -24.87 -25.11 63.44
CA THR A 237 -24.16 -26.33 63.88
C THR A 237 -24.60 -27.75 63.40
N LEU A 238 -23.59 -28.55 62.98
CA LEU A 238 -23.38 -30.03 63.12
C LEU A 238 -23.76 -31.04 62.00
N LYS A 239 -22.72 -31.84 61.65
CA LYS A 239 -22.65 -33.27 61.23
C LYS A 239 -23.21 -33.64 59.85
N ARG A 240 -22.85 -34.76 59.20
CA ARG A 240 -21.71 -35.71 59.05
C ARG A 240 -22.31 -36.84 58.17
N ASP A 241 -21.49 -37.49 57.34
CA ASP A 241 -21.74 -38.81 56.70
C ASP A 241 -22.80 -38.81 55.56
N GLU A 242 -22.80 -39.64 54.52
CA GLU A 242 -21.97 -40.69 53.89
C GLU A 242 -22.64 -40.90 52.50
N ASN A 243 -21.91 -40.94 51.38
CA ASN A 243 -21.56 -42.10 50.55
C ASN A 243 -22.71 -42.94 49.91
N SER A 244 -22.38 -43.55 48.75
CA SER A 244 -23.14 -44.43 47.83
C SER A 244 -23.89 -43.70 46.69
N GLY A 245 -23.88 -44.14 45.43
CA GLY A 245 -23.35 -45.34 44.78
C GLY A 245 -24.26 -45.76 43.60
N LEU A 246 -23.69 -45.81 42.38
CA LEU A 246 -24.01 -46.70 41.24
C LEU A 246 -25.33 -46.56 40.42
N LEU A 247 -25.16 -46.07 39.18
CA LEU A 247 -25.55 -46.64 37.85
C LEU A 247 -27.08 -46.85 37.53
N PRO A 248 -27.46 -47.28 36.29
CA PRO A 248 -27.77 -46.39 35.15
C PRO A 248 -29.16 -46.71 34.53
N ASN A 249 -29.66 -45.92 33.56
CA ASN A 249 -30.56 -46.51 32.56
C ASN A 249 -30.69 -45.75 31.23
N ASN A 250 -30.62 -46.55 30.17
CA ASN A 250 -30.82 -46.24 28.76
C ASN A 250 -32.30 -46.00 28.43
N TYR A 251 -32.57 -45.13 27.44
CA TYR A 251 -33.62 -45.36 26.45
C TYR A 251 -33.19 -44.80 25.07
N SER A 252 -33.02 -45.72 24.12
CA SER A 252 -33.09 -45.53 22.66
C SER A 252 -34.54 -45.28 22.23
N MET A 253 -34.98 -44.83 21.04
CA MET A 253 -34.44 -44.66 19.69
C MET A 253 -35.54 -43.94 18.87
N SER A 254 -35.23 -43.08 17.89
CA SER A 254 -35.92 -43.08 16.58
C SER A 254 -35.26 -42.10 15.59
N ARG A 255 -35.16 -42.55 14.34
CA ARG A 255 -34.25 -42.13 13.27
C ARG A 255 -35.06 -41.95 11.99
N SER A 256 -34.89 -40.85 11.24
CA SER A 256 -34.98 -40.74 9.76
C SER A 256 -34.56 -39.32 9.36
N GLY A 257 -33.89 -39.02 8.25
CA GLY A 257 -33.30 -39.82 7.17
C GLY A 257 -32.10 -39.04 6.58
N SER A 258 -31.08 -39.78 6.15
CA SER A 258 -29.81 -39.27 5.62
C SER A 258 -29.87 -39.13 4.11
N PHE A 259 -29.55 -37.95 3.57
CA PHE A 259 -29.11 -37.77 2.20
C PHE A 259 -27.58 -37.75 2.21
N SER A 260 -26.96 -38.81 1.64
CA SER A 260 -25.52 -38.92 1.45
C SER A 260 -25.18 -38.47 0.03
N SER A 261 -24.49 -37.35 -0.12
CA SER A 261 -23.73 -37.04 -1.33
C SER A 261 -22.25 -37.18 -1.03
N LYS A 262 -21.65 -38.23 -1.60
CA LYS A 262 -20.20 -38.45 -1.64
C LYS A 262 -19.55 -37.31 -2.43
N VAL A 263 -18.91 -36.37 -1.75
CA VAL A 263 -17.96 -35.45 -2.39
C VAL A 263 -16.59 -36.12 -2.40
N THR A 264 -16.17 -36.52 -3.59
CA THR A 264 -14.82 -36.98 -3.90
C THR A 264 -13.78 -35.96 -3.45
N ALA A 265 -12.80 -36.42 -2.66
CA ALA A 265 -11.68 -35.63 -2.17
C ALA A 265 -10.76 -35.20 -3.32
N ALA A 266 -11.05 -34.05 -3.92
CA ALA A 266 -10.11 -33.36 -4.79
C ALA A 266 -9.02 -32.71 -3.93
N LYS A 267 -7.75 -33.00 -4.25
CA LYS A 267 -6.55 -32.41 -3.65
C LYS A 267 -6.69 -30.88 -3.52
N ARG A 268 -6.93 -30.39 -2.30
CA ARG A 268 -6.93 -28.95 -1.97
C ARG A 268 -5.51 -28.41 -2.13
N LYS A 269 -5.28 -27.66 -3.21
CA LYS A 269 -4.13 -26.77 -3.35
C LYS A 269 -4.16 -25.75 -2.21
N THR A 270 -3.04 -25.68 -1.49
CA THR A 270 -2.67 -24.80 -0.37
C THR A 270 -3.60 -23.58 -0.12
N SER A 271 -4.71 -23.80 0.57
CA SER A 271 -5.39 -22.73 1.30
C SER A 271 -4.56 -22.47 2.55
N LYS A 272 -3.97 -21.28 2.72
CA LYS A 272 -3.40 -20.87 4.01
C LYS A 272 -4.46 -21.18 5.08
N LYS A 273 -4.08 -21.94 6.11
CA LYS A 273 -4.97 -22.29 7.23
C LYS A 273 -5.40 -20.99 7.95
N PRO A 274 -6.54 -20.99 8.66
CA PRO A 274 -6.87 -19.90 9.57
C PRO A 274 -5.71 -19.64 10.54
N PRO A 275 -5.57 -18.40 11.04
CA PRO A 275 -4.47 -18.05 11.93
C PRO A 275 -4.46 -18.94 13.18
N SER A 276 -3.26 -19.25 13.67
CA SER A 276 -3.10 -20.08 14.87
C SER A 276 -3.65 -19.41 16.14
N ARG A 277 -3.63 -18.08 16.17
CA ARG A 277 -4.16 -17.24 17.26
C ARG A 277 -4.76 -15.97 16.66
N VAL A 278 -5.95 -15.61 17.12
CA VAL A 278 -6.61 -14.35 16.76
C VAL A 278 -6.33 -13.28 17.81
N ILE A 279 -5.87 -12.11 17.36
CA ILE A 279 -5.63 -10.91 18.17
C ILE A 279 -6.77 -9.92 17.94
N SER A 280 -7.53 -9.61 18.99
CA SER A 280 -8.62 -8.64 18.93
C SER A 280 -8.13 -7.19 18.93
N ILE A 281 -8.97 -6.24 18.47
CA ILE A 281 -8.64 -4.81 18.51
C ILE A 281 -8.25 -4.32 19.93
N PRO A 282 -8.94 -4.70 21.02
CA PRO A 282 -8.47 -4.39 22.37
C PRO A 282 -7.09 -4.96 22.72
N GLN A 283 -6.74 -6.15 22.22
CA GLN A 283 -5.39 -6.70 22.35
C GLN A 283 -4.37 -5.90 21.53
N MET A 284 -4.68 -5.53 20.29
CA MET A 284 -3.84 -4.65 19.46
C MET A 284 -3.61 -3.29 20.15
N ASN A 285 -4.65 -2.70 20.76
CA ASN A 285 -4.55 -1.47 21.54
C ASN A 285 -3.60 -1.62 22.74
N ARG A 286 -3.62 -2.78 23.42
CA ARG A 286 -2.66 -3.09 24.49
C ARG A 286 -1.24 -3.23 23.96
N LEU A 287 -1.05 -3.88 22.81
CA LEU A 287 0.26 -4.00 22.17
C LEU A 287 0.84 -2.62 21.79
N LEU A 288 0.01 -1.73 21.24
CA LEU A 288 0.39 -0.35 20.94
C LEU A 288 0.79 0.45 22.19
N ARG A 289 0.00 0.36 23.27
CA ARG A 289 0.39 1.03 24.53
C ARG A 289 1.69 0.46 25.09
N LYS A 290 1.84 -0.87 25.03
CA LYS A 290 3.05 -1.55 25.49
C LYS A 290 4.26 -1.12 24.68
N SER A 291 4.17 -1.00 23.36
CA SER A 291 5.29 -0.57 22.52
C SER A 291 5.77 0.84 22.89
N HIS A 292 4.87 1.77 23.22
CA HIS A 292 5.23 3.13 23.66
C HIS A 292 5.90 3.16 25.04
N SER A 293 5.50 2.24 25.94
CA SER A 293 6.11 2.10 27.28
C SER A 293 7.37 1.23 27.29
N SER A 294 7.68 0.55 26.17
CA SER A 294 8.59 -0.60 26.19
C SER A 294 10.06 -0.22 26.39
N SER A 295 10.66 -1.06 27.23
CA SER A 295 12.07 -1.41 27.38
C SER A 295 12.90 -1.65 26.11
N SER A 296 12.28 -1.78 24.94
CA SER A 296 12.87 -2.41 23.75
C SER A 296 13.29 -1.46 22.61
N SER A 297 13.16 -0.15 22.82
CA SER A 297 13.68 0.89 21.92
C SER A 297 15.22 0.84 21.79
N VAL A 298 15.75 0.99 20.58
CA VAL A 298 17.18 0.90 20.31
C VAL A 298 17.90 2.16 20.80
N ARG A 299 18.93 2.00 21.63
CA ARG A 299 19.83 3.08 22.06
C ARG A 299 20.84 3.36 20.94
N PRO A 300 20.96 4.60 20.44
CA PRO A 300 21.99 4.94 19.47
C PRO A 300 23.41 4.66 20.03
N LEU A 301 24.34 4.24 19.18
CA LEU A 301 25.74 4.03 19.56
C LEU A 301 26.46 5.34 19.91
N TRP A 302 26.05 6.44 19.30
CA TRP A 302 26.53 7.79 19.61
C TRP A 302 25.38 8.80 19.48
N PRO A 303 25.42 9.90 20.27
CA PRO A 303 24.38 10.92 20.24
C PRO A 303 24.40 11.75 18.95
N SER A 304 23.23 12.25 18.56
CA SER A 304 23.03 13.28 17.56
C SER A 304 22.16 14.41 18.12
N GLY A 305 22.34 15.65 17.62
CA GLY A 305 21.45 16.77 17.96
C GLY A 305 19.98 16.45 17.63
N VAL A 306 19.75 15.65 16.59
CA VAL A 306 18.43 15.18 16.18
C VAL A 306 17.75 14.32 17.26
N ASP A 307 18.51 13.62 18.10
CA ASP A 307 17.95 12.80 19.17
C ASP A 307 17.32 13.70 20.27
N GLN A 308 17.91 14.88 20.53
CA GLN A 308 17.33 15.88 21.44
C GLN A 308 16.07 16.52 20.87
N GLU A 309 16.07 16.85 19.58
CA GLU A 309 14.89 17.35 18.86
C GLU A 309 13.73 16.34 18.94
N MET A 310 14.01 15.05 18.77
CA MET A 310 13.02 14.01 18.89
C MET A 310 12.48 13.81 20.32
N LEU A 311 13.34 13.89 21.34
CA LEU A 311 12.92 13.84 22.74
C LEU A 311 12.04 15.05 23.09
N PHE A 312 12.39 16.23 22.59
CA PHE A 312 11.54 17.42 22.70
C PHE A 312 10.19 17.19 22.02
N ALA A 313 10.18 16.71 20.77
CA ALA A 313 8.95 16.43 20.05
C ALA A 313 8.06 15.41 20.80
N LYS A 314 8.65 14.34 21.36
CA LYS A 314 7.94 13.37 22.20
C LYS A 314 7.22 14.04 23.36
N SER A 315 7.95 14.83 24.16
CA SER A 315 7.39 15.55 25.30
C SER A 315 6.26 16.50 24.87
N GLN A 316 6.43 17.23 23.76
CA GLN A 316 5.41 18.13 23.24
C GLN A 316 4.14 17.41 22.78
N ILE A 317 4.25 16.18 22.25
CA ILE A 317 3.11 15.38 21.81
C ILE A 317 2.38 14.78 23.01
N GLU A 318 3.11 14.23 23.99
CA GLU A 318 2.52 13.67 25.21
C GLU A 318 1.76 14.72 26.03
N ASN A 319 2.22 15.99 25.97
CA ASN A 319 1.59 17.13 26.65
C ASN A 319 0.76 18.02 25.70
N ALA A 320 0.23 17.45 24.61
CA ALA A 320 -0.53 18.22 23.62
C ALA A 320 -1.78 18.87 24.25
N PRO A 321 -2.03 20.18 24.04
CA PRO A 321 -3.19 20.86 24.59
C PRO A 321 -4.50 20.33 24.01
N ILE A 322 -5.57 20.34 24.81
CA ILE A 322 -6.90 19.92 24.38
C ILE A 322 -7.42 20.87 23.29
N ILE A 323 -7.78 20.32 22.14
CA ILE A 323 -8.38 21.07 21.03
C ILE A 323 -9.88 21.17 21.31
N LYS A 324 -10.40 22.40 21.42
CA LYS A 324 -11.83 22.65 21.61
C LYS A 324 -12.60 22.83 20.30
N ASN A 325 -11.97 23.42 19.28
CA ASN A 325 -12.57 23.64 17.95
C ASN A 325 -11.48 23.55 16.87
N GLU A 326 -11.56 22.55 16.01
CA GLU A 326 -10.71 22.43 14.82
C GLU A 326 -11.61 22.20 13.61
N THR A 327 -11.48 23.04 12.59
CA THR A 327 -12.38 23.00 11.42
C THR A 327 -11.96 21.95 10.40
N ARG A 328 -10.67 21.56 10.37
CA ARG A 328 -10.13 20.60 9.39
C ARG A 328 -10.12 19.15 9.87
N LEU A 329 -10.12 18.91 11.17
CA LEU A 329 -10.07 17.56 11.77
C LEU A 329 -11.38 17.25 12.47
N TYR A 330 -11.93 16.07 12.21
CA TYR A 330 -13.14 15.61 12.90
C TYR A 330 -12.75 14.75 14.10
N ALA A 331 -12.77 15.33 15.31
CA ALA A 331 -12.28 14.65 16.52
C ALA A 331 -12.78 13.20 16.73
N PRO A 332 -14.06 12.85 16.47
CA PRO A 332 -14.57 11.50 16.73
C PRO A 332 -13.96 10.34 15.92
N ILE A 333 -13.17 10.59 14.87
CA ILE A 333 -12.46 9.53 14.13
C ILE A 333 -11.05 9.26 14.67
N TYR A 334 -10.57 10.07 15.62
CA TYR A 334 -9.24 9.94 16.20
C TYR A 334 -9.31 9.36 17.60
N ARG A 335 -8.27 8.57 17.94
CA ARG A 335 -8.04 8.14 19.33
C ARG A 335 -7.72 9.33 20.23
N ASN A 336 -6.91 10.26 19.72
CA ASN A 336 -6.57 11.51 20.37
C ASN A 336 -6.21 12.57 19.32
N VAL A 337 -7.18 13.43 18.97
CA VAL A 337 -7.01 14.47 17.94
C VAL A 337 -5.95 15.51 18.33
N SER A 338 -5.82 15.82 19.63
CA SER A 338 -4.82 16.75 20.16
C SER A 338 -3.40 16.26 19.92
N MET A 339 -3.11 15.02 20.29
CA MET A 339 -1.82 14.40 20.06
C MET A 339 -1.50 14.28 18.58
N PHE A 340 -2.47 13.84 17.76
CA PHE A 340 -2.29 13.74 16.31
C PHE A 340 -1.92 15.08 15.70
N ARG A 341 -2.73 16.12 15.94
CA ARG A 341 -2.46 17.46 15.41
C ARG A 341 -1.09 17.96 15.85
N ARG A 342 -0.76 17.84 17.15
CA ARG A 342 0.52 18.31 17.67
C ARG A 342 1.70 17.57 17.03
N SER A 343 1.59 16.26 16.88
CA SER A 343 2.60 15.45 16.20
C SER A 343 2.76 15.84 14.74
N TYR A 344 1.65 16.07 14.03
CA TYR A 344 1.66 16.51 12.64
C TYR A 344 2.31 17.89 12.46
N GLU A 345 1.97 18.87 13.31
CA GLU A 345 2.59 20.19 13.28
C GLU A 345 4.11 20.13 13.52
N LEU A 346 4.56 19.25 14.43
CA LEU A 346 5.98 19.05 14.69
C LEU A 346 6.66 18.33 13.52
N MET A 347 5.99 17.36 12.90
CA MET A 347 6.47 16.72 11.67
C MET A 347 6.70 17.77 10.57
N GLU A 348 5.71 18.62 10.29
CA GLU A 348 5.82 19.68 9.26
C GLU A 348 7.01 20.64 9.53
N LYS A 349 7.31 20.90 10.81
CA LYS A 349 8.34 21.87 11.20
C LYS A 349 9.74 21.28 11.29
N MET A 350 9.85 20.03 11.74
CA MET A 350 11.12 19.46 12.19
C MET A 350 11.61 18.34 11.27
N LEU A 351 10.72 17.50 10.76
CA LEU A 351 11.11 16.26 10.12
C LEU A 351 12.04 16.52 8.93
N LYS A 352 13.19 15.82 8.94
CA LYS A 352 14.10 15.71 7.81
C LYS A 352 14.38 14.25 7.50
N VAL A 353 14.28 13.89 6.23
CA VAL A 353 14.47 12.54 5.71
C VAL A 353 15.66 12.56 4.75
N TYR A 354 16.65 11.71 5.00
CA TYR A 354 17.69 11.44 4.02
C TYR A 354 17.24 10.28 3.13
N VAL A 355 17.28 10.46 1.82
CA VAL A 355 16.91 9.43 0.84
C VAL A 355 18.19 8.84 0.24
N TYR A 356 18.43 7.55 0.48
CA TYR A 356 19.55 6.85 -0.15
C TYR A 356 19.40 6.88 -1.66
N GLN A 357 20.50 7.14 -2.38
CA GLN A 357 20.56 7.17 -3.85
C GLN A 357 21.03 5.83 -4.43
N ASP A 358 21.38 4.88 -3.57
CA ASP A 358 21.90 3.58 -3.94
C ASP A 358 20.79 2.60 -4.31
N GLY A 359 21.10 1.70 -5.24
CA GLY A 359 20.21 0.66 -5.73
C GLY A 359 19.92 0.82 -7.21
N GLU A 360 19.83 -0.30 -7.92
CA GLU A 360 19.64 -0.28 -9.36
C GLU A 360 18.15 -0.19 -9.75
N LYS A 361 17.89 0.60 -10.80
CA LYS A 361 16.59 0.56 -11.50
C LYS A 361 16.42 -0.79 -12.21
N PRO A 362 15.19 -1.32 -12.31
CA PRO A 362 13.93 -0.68 -11.93
C PRO A 362 13.54 -0.92 -10.45
N ILE A 363 14.30 -1.66 -9.66
CA ILE A 363 13.86 -2.03 -8.30
C ILE A 363 13.84 -0.81 -7.37
N PHE A 364 14.83 0.08 -7.51
CA PHE A 364 14.95 1.31 -6.72
C PHE A 364 14.63 2.54 -7.57
N HIS A 365 14.17 3.61 -6.93
CA HIS A 365 13.99 4.93 -7.56
C HIS A 365 13.08 4.95 -8.81
N GLN A 366 12.19 3.96 -8.95
CA GLN A 366 11.26 3.85 -10.05
C GLN A 366 9.85 3.59 -9.51
N PRO A 367 8.96 4.60 -9.53
CA PRO A 367 7.62 4.43 -8.99
C PRO A 367 6.67 3.74 -9.99
N ILE A 368 5.80 2.87 -9.47
CA ILE A 368 4.57 2.42 -10.15
C ILE A 368 3.39 3.20 -9.55
N LEU A 369 2.63 3.92 -10.39
CA LEU A 369 1.59 4.86 -9.92
C LEU A 369 0.16 4.38 -10.16
N ASP A 370 -0.02 3.18 -10.72
CA ASP A 370 -1.32 2.56 -10.95
C ASP A 370 -1.33 1.09 -10.50
N GLY A 371 -2.51 0.49 -10.51
CA GLY A 371 -2.71 -0.86 -9.98
C GLY A 371 -2.88 -0.89 -8.46
N ILE A 372 -2.93 -2.10 -7.91
CA ILE A 372 -3.24 -2.34 -6.48
C ILE A 372 -2.07 -2.02 -5.55
N TYR A 373 -0.84 -2.09 -6.07
CA TYR A 373 0.39 -1.81 -5.32
C TYR A 373 0.89 -0.38 -5.49
N ALA A 374 0.09 0.50 -6.11
CA ALA A 374 0.49 1.87 -6.44
C ALA A 374 0.93 2.70 -5.23
N SER A 375 0.48 2.36 -4.02
CA SER A 375 0.80 3.08 -2.79
C SER A 375 2.31 3.21 -2.52
N GLU A 376 3.11 2.19 -2.83
CA GLU A 376 4.58 2.28 -2.64
C GLU A 376 5.22 3.25 -3.64
N GLY A 377 4.76 3.26 -4.89
CA GLY A 377 5.27 4.16 -5.92
C GLY A 377 4.82 5.60 -5.74
N TRP A 378 3.58 5.84 -5.31
CA TRP A 378 3.10 7.18 -4.96
C TRP A 378 3.87 7.77 -3.77
N PHE A 379 4.10 6.98 -2.72
CA PHE A 379 4.92 7.41 -1.60
C PHE A 379 6.35 7.73 -2.03
N MET A 380 6.99 6.83 -2.81
CA MET A 380 8.35 7.04 -3.33
C MET A 380 8.46 8.33 -4.15
N LYS A 381 7.59 8.51 -5.16
CA LYS A 381 7.55 9.70 -6.01
C LYS A 381 7.44 10.98 -5.18
N HIS A 382 6.53 11.02 -4.23
CA HIS A 382 6.31 12.21 -3.42
C HIS A 382 7.44 12.45 -2.43
N MET A 383 7.99 11.41 -1.82
CA MET A 383 9.09 11.55 -0.88
C MET A 383 10.34 12.10 -1.56
N GLU A 384 10.73 11.53 -2.71
CA GLU A 384 11.93 11.94 -3.46
C GLU A 384 11.83 13.37 -4.01
N ALA A 385 10.62 13.79 -4.41
CA ALA A 385 10.38 15.13 -4.95
C ALA A 385 10.13 16.19 -3.85
N ASN A 386 10.12 15.83 -2.56
CA ASN A 386 9.70 16.75 -1.50
C ASN A 386 10.84 17.67 -1.02
N GLU A 387 10.73 18.97 -1.27
CA GLU A 387 11.75 19.95 -0.86
C GLU A 387 11.71 20.30 0.65
N ASN A 388 10.57 20.08 1.31
CA ASN A 388 10.38 20.45 2.71
C ASN A 388 10.92 19.38 3.67
N PHE A 389 10.70 18.10 3.35
CA PHE A 389 11.08 16.97 4.20
C PHE A 389 12.43 16.38 3.82
N VAL A 390 12.87 16.43 2.56
CA VAL A 390 14.16 15.82 2.16
C VAL A 390 15.34 16.69 2.60
N THR A 391 16.39 16.04 3.10
CA THR A 391 17.70 16.67 3.35
C THR A 391 18.80 15.95 2.58
N LYS A 392 19.75 16.70 2.03
CA LYS A 392 21.01 16.16 1.48
C LYS A 392 22.07 15.93 2.56
N ASP A 393 21.89 16.55 3.72
CA ASP A 393 22.77 16.41 4.87
C ASP A 393 22.24 15.30 5.80
N PRO A 394 22.90 14.12 5.84
CA PRO A 394 22.48 13.02 6.71
C PRO A 394 22.63 13.33 8.20
N GLY A 395 23.47 14.30 8.60
CA GLY A 395 23.60 14.73 9.99
C GLY A 395 22.36 15.45 10.53
N LYS A 396 21.52 15.99 9.64
CA LYS A 396 20.23 16.62 9.97
C LYS A 396 19.05 15.65 9.89
N ALA A 397 19.26 14.42 9.42
CA ALA A 397 18.18 13.50 9.14
C ALA A 397 17.66 12.84 10.43
N HIS A 398 16.34 12.87 10.59
CA HIS A 398 15.61 12.15 11.64
C HIS A 398 15.31 10.71 11.24
N LEU A 399 15.18 10.49 9.93
CA LEU A 399 14.82 9.23 9.30
C LEU A 399 15.60 9.05 8.01
N PHE A 400 15.86 7.79 7.66
CA PHE A 400 16.57 7.41 6.44
C PHE A 400 15.66 6.52 5.57
N TYR A 401 15.34 6.95 4.36
CA TYR A 401 14.45 6.23 3.45
C TYR A 401 15.24 5.38 2.45
N LEU A 402 14.83 4.12 2.28
CA LEU A 402 15.35 3.21 1.26
C LEU A 402 14.27 3.03 0.16
N PRO A 403 14.39 3.72 -0.98
CA PRO A 403 13.33 3.82 -1.99
C PRO A 403 13.29 2.61 -2.93
N PHE A 404 12.81 1.47 -2.42
CA PHE A 404 12.61 0.26 -3.23
C PHE A 404 11.13 -0.01 -3.51
N SER A 405 10.85 -0.67 -4.63
CA SER A 405 9.53 -1.20 -4.96
C SER A 405 9.54 -2.72 -4.80
N SER A 406 8.72 -3.21 -3.86
CA SER A 406 8.53 -4.65 -3.65
C SER A 406 7.86 -5.30 -4.87
N ARG A 407 7.01 -4.55 -5.59
CA ARG A 407 6.44 -5.01 -6.86
C ARG A 407 7.49 -5.14 -7.97
N LEU A 408 8.37 -4.16 -8.14
CA LEU A 408 9.43 -4.24 -9.16
C LEU A 408 10.50 -5.26 -8.78
N LEU A 409 10.77 -5.46 -7.50
CA LEU A 409 11.62 -6.56 -7.01
C LEU A 409 11.07 -7.92 -7.46
N GLU A 410 9.77 -8.16 -7.24
CA GLU A 410 9.09 -9.38 -7.71
C GLU A 410 9.18 -9.54 -9.22
N LEU A 411 8.77 -8.52 -9.97
CA LEU A 411 8.75 -8.56 -11.43
C LEU A 411 10.13 -8.76 -12.05
N THR A 412 11.19 -8.28 -11.39
CA THR A 412 12.56 -8.33 -11.91
C THR A 412 13.25 -9.65 -11.58
N LEU A 413 13.08 -10.14 -10.34
CA LEU A 413 13.90 -11.25 -9.84
C LEU A 413 13.14 -12.56 -9.70
N TYR A 414 11.81 -12.57 -9.55
CA TYR A 414 11.11 -13.81 -9.24
C TYR A 414 11.18 -14.84 -10.37
N VAL A 415 11.72 -16.02 -10.06
CA VAL A 415 11.75 -17.13 -11.01
C VAL A 415 10.41 -17.84 -10.98
N ARG A 416 9.65 -17.69 -12.07
CA ARG A 416 8.32 -18.30 -12.22
C ARG A 416 8.38 -19.81 -11.98
N ASN A 417 7.41 -20.34 -11.23
CA ASN A 417 7.31 -21.74 -10.83
C ASN A 417 8.43 -22.28 -9.92
N SER A 418 9.34 -21.44 -9.43
CA SER A 418 10.36 -21.88 -8.45
C SER A 418 9.76 -22.19 -7.07
N HIS A 419 8.59 -21.60 -6.75
CA HIS A 419 7.97 -21.63 -5.43
C HIS A 419 8.89 -21.11 -4.30
N SER A 420 9.96 -20.40 -4.65
CA SER A 420 10.93 -19.86 -3.72
C SER A 420 11.06 -18.34 -3.90
N ARG A 421 11.17 -17.64 -2.78
CA ARG A 421 11.43 -16.20 -2.74
C ARG A 421 12.85 -15.90 -2.23
N ALA A 422 13.70 -16.93 -2.13
CA ALA A 422 15.02 -16.82 -1.52
C ALA A 422 15.88 -15.75 -2.19
N ASN A 423 15.85 -15.69 -3.52
CA ASN A 423 16.63 -14.72 -4.28
C ASN A 423 16.18 -13.27 -4.06
N LEU A 424 14.87 -13.00 -3.88
CA LEU A 424 14.37 -11.66 -3.53
C LEU A 424 14.83 -11.25 -2.12
N ILE A 425 14.74 -12.18 -1.17
CA ILE A 425 15.16 -11.97 0.22
C ILE A 425 16.66 -11.72 0.30
N GLU A 426 17.45 -12.52 -0.42
CA GLU A 426 18.90 -12.39 -0.50
C GLU A 426 19.31 -11.06 -1.14
N TYR A 427 18.65 -10.65 -2.23
CA TYR A 427 18.90 -9.37 -2.87
C TYR A 427 18.69 -8.20 -1.90
N MET A 428 17.58 -8.18 -1.17
CA MET A 428 17.30 -7.12 -0.18
C MET A 428 18.24 -7.17 1.02
N ARG A 429 18.68 -8.37 1.44
CA ARG A 429 19.72 -8.53 2.47
C ARG A 429 21.04 -7.91 2.00
N ASN A 430 21.50 -8.28 0.81
CA ASN A 430 22.76 -7.78 0.25
C ASN A 430 22.73 -6.26 0.07
N TYR A 431 21.59 -5.71 -0.36
CA TYR A 431 21.40 -4.26 -0.42
C TYR A 431 21.52 -3.60 0.97
N ALA A 432 20.84 -4.13 1.99
CA ALA A 432 20.92 -3.58 3.33
C ALA A 432 22.34 -3.70 3.93
N ASP A 433 23.03 -4.81 3.71
CA ASP A 433 24.42 -5.02 4.16
C ASP A 433 25.38 -4.05 3.45
N MET A 434 25.18 -3.80 2.15
CA MET A 434 25.93 -2.78 1.41
C MET A 434 25.69 -1.38 1.98
N ILE A 435 24.43 -1.00 2.26
CA ILE A 435 24.11 0.29 2.90
C ILE A 435 24.81 0.39 4.27
N ALA A 436 24.75 -0.66 5.07
CA ALA A 436 25.37 -0.71 6.40
C ALA A 436 26.90 -0.57 6.34
N ALA A 437 27.54 -1.17 5.34
CA ALA A 437 28.97 -1.08 5.10
C ALA A 437 29.40 0.30 4.56
N LYS A 438 28.60 0.89 3.66
CA LYS A 438 28.92 2.16 3.00
C LYS A 438 28.64 3.38 3.87
N TYR A 439 27.59 3.34 4.70
CA TYR A 439 27.12 4.51 5.44
C TYR A 439 27.10 4.27 6.95
N HIS A 440 28.00 4.96 7.67
CA HIS A 440 28.11 4.86 9.13
C HIS A 440 26.81 5.20 9.89
N PHE A 441 25.90 5.98 9.28
CA PHE A 441 24.60 6.33 9.86
C PHE A 441 23.71 5.11 10.13
N TRP A 442 23.80 4.05 9.30
CA TRP A 442 23.11 2.79 9.57
C TRP A 442 23.55 2.19 10.90
N ASN A 443 24.86 2.14 11.12
CA ASN A 443 25.45 1.52 12.30
C ASN A 443 25.11 2.27 13.59
N ARG A 444 24.82 3.58 13.52
CA ARG A 444 24.40 4.38 14.69
C ARG A 444 23.22 3.75 15.43
N THR A 445 22.26 3.18 14.71
CA THR A 445 21.03 2.60 15.30
C THR A 445 20.81 1.14 14.89
N GLY A 446 21.73 0.56 14.12
CA GLY A 446 21.54 -0.73 13.46
C GLY A 446 20.30 -0.76 12.56
N GLY A 447 20.02 0.36 11.89
CA GLY A 447 18.89 0.52 10.97
C GLY A 447 17.55 0.89 11.62
N ALA A 448 17.49 1.24 12.90
CA ALA A 448 16.22 1.50 13.61
C ALA A 448 15.60 2.89 13.33
N ASP A 449 16.37 3.82 12.75
CA ASP A 449 15.92 5.09 12.18
C ASP A 449 15.77 5.04 10.66
N HIS A 450 15.91 3.86 10.07
CA HIS A 450 15.68 3.60 8.65
C HIS A 450 14.26 3.11 8.43
N PHE A 451 13.73 3.37 7.24
CA PHE A 451 12.41 2.90 6.87
C PHE A 451 12.26 2.59 5.39
N VAL A 452 11.27 1.75 5.11
CA VAL A 452 10.84 1.32 3.77
C VAL A 452 9.34 1.45 3.63
N ALA A 453 8.84 1.60 2.39
CA ALA A 453 7.43 1.51 2.04
C ALA A 453 7.25 0.44 0.95
N ALA A 454 6.48 -0.60 1.26
CA ALA A 454 6.35 -1.76 0.39
C ALA A 454 4.93 -2.36 0.48
N CYS A 455 4.24 -2.43 -0.65
CA CYS A 455 2.83 -2.81 -0.70
C CYS A 455 2.59 -4.24 -1.19
N HIS A 456 3.53 -4.83 -1.91
CA HIS A 456 3.34 -6.21 -2.39
C HIS A 456 3.27 -7.23 -1.24
N ASP A 457 2.56 -8.33 -1.46
CA ASP A 457 2.20 -9.32 -0.45
C ASP A 457 3.42 -10.00 0.20
N TRP A 458 4.55 -9.99 -0.51
CA TRP A 458 5.80 -10.62 -0.11
C TRP A 458 6.76 -9.68 0.63
N ALA A 459 6.43 -8.39 0.69
CA ALA A 459 7.22 -7.39 1.40
C ALA A 459 7.61 -7.78 2.84
N PRO A 460 6.73 -8.42 3.67
CA PRO A 460 7.14 -8.86 5.01
C PRO A 460 8.29 -9.87 5.02
N ALA A 461 8.43 -10.68 3.97
CA ALA A 461 9.52 -11.64 3.82
C ALA A 461 10.78 -10.99 3.25
N GLU A 462 10.62 -10.14 2.24
CA GLU A 462 11.72 -9.39 1.59
C GLU A 462 12.43 -8.44 2.56
N THR A 463 11.69 -7.88 3.52
CA THR A 463 12.19 -6.91 4.52
C THR A 463 12.57 -7.58 5.85
N ARG A 464 12.98 -8.86 5.81
CA ARG A 464 13.55 -9.58 6.96
C ARG A 464 15.05 -9.29 7.11
N GLY A 465 15.68 -9.95 8.08
CA GLY A 465 17.12 -9.83 8.30
C GLY A 465 17.49 -8.43 8.80
N PRO A 466 18.48 -7.75 8.19
CA PRO A 466 18.93 -6.43 8.63
C PRO A 466 17.81 -5.37 8.70
N LEU A 467 16.83 -5.44 7.78
CA LEU A 467 15.69 -4.51 7.71
C LEU A 467 14.62 -4.76 8.79
N LEU A 468 14.70 -5.85 9.55
CA LEU A 468 13.71 -6.16 10.58
C LEU A 468 13.69 -5.13 11.71
N LYS A 469 14.83 -4.49 12.00
CA LYS A 469 14.98 -3.41 13.00
C LYS A 469 14.38 -2.08 12.53
N SER A 470 14.38 -1.87 11.21
CA SER A 470 13.82 -0.68 10.55
C SER A 470 12.32 -0.57 10.72
N ILE A 471 11.79 0.62 10.47
CA ILE A 471 10.37 0.88 10.37
C ILE A 471 9.90 0.39 9.00
N ARG A 472 8.97 -0.56 8.96
CA ARG A 472 8.48 -1.10 7.69
C ARG A 472 7.04 -0.64 7.48
N ALA A 473 6.81 0.21 6.48
CA ALA A 473 5.46 0.52 6.04
C ALA A 473 4.99 -0.56 5.06
N LEU A 474 4.07 -1.42 5.50
CA LEU A 474 3.70 -2.67 4.81
C LEU A 474 2.20 -2.71 4.55
N CYS A 475 1.78 -3.04 3.32
CA CYS A 475 0.36 -3.31 3.05
C CYS A 475 -0.08 -4.62 3.70
N ASN A 476 0.78 -5.65 3.71
CA ASN A 476 0.52 -6.91 4.41
C ASN A 476 0.83 -6.77 5.92
N ALA A 477 -0.02 -6.03 6.63
CA ALA A 477 0.10 -5.72 8.06
C ALA A 477 -0.49 -6.83 8.96
N ASP A 478 0.05 -8.04 8.82
CA ASP A 478 -0.35 -9.24 9.58
C ASP A 478 0.59 -9.48 10.77
N ILE A 479 0.03 -9.47 11.99
CA ILE A 479 0.79 -9.73 13.22
C ILE A 479 1.46 -11.11 13.19
N GLU A 480 0.80 -12.13 12.64
CA GLU A 480 1.32 -13.51 12.60
C GLU A 480 2.49 -13.66 11.61
N VAL A 481 2.54 -12.83 10.56
CA VAL A 481 3.61 -12.86 9.55
C VAL A 481 4.80 -11.98 9.95
N GLY A 482 4.70 -11.29 11.09
CA GLY A 482 5.78 -10.53 11.72
C GLY A 482 5.60 -9.02 11.69
N PHE A 483 4.38 -8.51 11.50
CA PHE A 483 4.09 -7.08 11.65
C PHE A 483 4.12 -6.67 13.12
N SER A 484 4.89 -5.63 13.45
CA SER A 484 5.09 -5.15 14.82
C SER A 484 4.33 -3.84 15.08
N ILE A 485 3.22 -3.89 15.80
CA ILE A 485 2.42 -2.71 16.18
C ILE A 485 3.26 -1.69 16.94
N GLY A 486 3.15 -0.41 16.55
CA GLY A 486 3.90 0.71 17.13
C GLY A 486 5.37 0.77 16.73
N LYS A 487 5.82 -0.12 15.83
CA LYS A 487 7.09 -0.02 15.10
C LYS A 487 6.83 0.10 13.61
N ASP A 488 6.20 -0.91 13.04
CA ASP A 488 5.85 -0.97 11.63
C ASP A 488 4.62 -0.09 11.36
N VAL A 489 4.44 0.32 10.11
CA VAL A 489 3.31 1.18 9.68
C VAL A 489 2.41 0.34 8.77
N SER A 490 1.11 0.31 9.04
CA SER A 490 0.16 -0.34 8.13
C SER A 490 -0.11 0.60 6.95
N LEU A 491 0.38 0.22 5.77
CA LEU A 491 0.27 0.99 4.54
C LEU A 491 -1.09 0.70 3.87
N PRO A 492 -1.91 1.72 3.53
CA PRO A 492 -3.12 1.51 2.77
C PRO A 492 -2.83 0.94 1.37
N GLU A 493 -3.43 -0.19 1.04
CA GLU A 493 -3.43 -0.72 -0.32
C GLU A 493 -4.48 0.05 -1.12
N THR A 494 -4.06 0.81 -2.11
CA THR A 494 -4.96 1.65 -2.92
C THR A 494 -4.93 1.19 -4.36
N TYR A 495 -6.08 0.77 -4.88
CA TYR A 495 -6.23 0.50 -6.31
C TYR A 495 -6.34 1.81 -7.09
N VAL A 496 -5.22 2.27 -7.64
CA VAL A 496 -5.19 3.48 -8.47
C VAL A 496 -5.48 3.09 -9.92
N ARG A 497 -6.62 3.52 -10.45
CA ARG A 497 -7.07 3.19 -11.80
C ARG A 497 -6.34 3.96 -12.90
N SER A 498 -5.93 5.19 -12.60
CA SER A 498 -5.20 6.06 -13.52
C SER A 498 -4.32 7.00 -12.70
N ALA A 499 -3.03 6.99 -12.99
CA ALA A 499 -2.07 7.87 -12.32
C ALA A 499 -2.33 9.37 -12.61
N GLN A 500 -2.95 9.68 -13.76
CA GLN A 500 -3.27 11.06 -14.16
C GLN A 500 -4.47 11.62 -13.39
N ASN A 501 -5.38 10.75 -12.94
CA ASN A 501 -6.56 11.14 -12.18
C ASN A 501 -6.87 10.12 -11.07
N PRO A 502 -6.06 10.10 -9.99
CA PRO A 502 -6.23 9.14 -8.89
C PRO A 502 -7.54 9.33 -8.11
N LEU A 503 -8.16 10.52 -8.21
CA LEU A 503 -9.40 10.89 -7.53
C LEU A 503 -10.64 10.70 -8.41
N LYS A 504 -10.52 9.94 -9.51
CA LYS A 504 -11.66 9.68 -10.39
C LYS A 504 -12.71 8.84 -9.66
N ASN A 505 -13.98 9.25 -9.80
CA ASN A 505 -15.14 8.58 -9.22
C ASN A 505 -15.10 8.55 -7.69
N LEU A 506 -14.86 9.67 -7.02
CA LEU A 506 -15.13 9.77 -5.58
C LEU A 506 -16.64 9.90 -5.31
N GLU A 507 -16.96 9.91 -4.01
CA GLU A 507 -18.29 10.09 -3.44
C GLU A 507 -19.22 8.88 -3.62
N GLY A 508 -20.13 8.70 -2.66
CA GLY A 508 -21.18 7.69 -2.74
C GLY A 508 -22.55 8.29 -2.48
N ASP A 509 -23.58 7.45 -2.56
CA ASP A 509 -24.95 7.89 -2.37
C ASP A 509 -25.19 8.28 -0.89
N PRO A 510 -26.11 9.22 -0.59
CA PRO A 510 -26.46 9.52 0.79
C PRO A 510 -27.09 8.29 1.48
N PRO A 511 -27.09 8.23 2.84
CA PRO A 511 -27.62 7.07 3.57
C PRO A 511 -29.02 6.60 3.15
N SER A 512 -29.92 7.54 2.83
CA SER A 512 -31.29 7.26 2.40
C SER A 512 -31.41 6.64 1.00
N GLN A 513 -30.35 6.70 0.19
CA GLN A 513 -30.30 6.18 -1.18
C GLN A 513 -29.42 4.92 -1.29
N ARG A 514 -29.14 4.25 -0.16
CA ARG A 514 -28.38 3.00 -0.10
C ARG A 514 -29.29 1.79 0.22
N PRO A 515 -30.01 1.24 -0.77
CA PRO A 515 -30.96 0.16 -0.55
C PRO A 515 -30.30 -1.20 -0.30
N ILE A 516 -29.02 -1.38 -0.66
CA ILE A 516 -28.31 -2.65 -0.47
C ILE A 516 -27.74 -2.69 0.95
N LEU A 517 -28.02 -3.76 1.71
CA LEU A 517 -27.45 -3.92 3.04
C LEU A 517 -25.94 -4.09 2.96
N ALA A 518 -25.48 -5.08 2.20
CA ALA A 518 -24.06 -5.42 2.11
C ALA A 518 -23.64 -5.80 0.69
N PHE A 519 -22.43 -5.41 0.30
CA PHE A 519 -21.86 -5.76 -1.00
C PHE A 519 -20.44 -6.32 -0.93
N PHE A 520 -20.17 -7.31 -1.79
CA PHE A 520 -18.83 -7.78 -2.12
C PHE A 520 -18.79 -8.34 -3.54
N ALA A 521 -17.68 -8.10 -4.23
CA ALA A 521 -17.31 -8.83 -5.44
C ALA A 521 -15.79 -8.91 -5.59
N GLY A 522 -15.29 -10.03 -6.12
CA GLY A 522 -13.85 -10.20 -6.34
C GLY A 522 -13.39 -11.61 -6.64
N ASN A 523 -12.09 -11.73 -6.93
CA ASN A 523 -11.44 -13.02 -7.15
C ASN A 523 -11.42 -13.88 -5.87
N MET A 524 -11.59 -15.18 -6.04
CA MET A 524 -11.65 -16.21 -4.97
C MET A 524 -10.27 -16.61 -4.44
N HIS A 525 -9.37 -15.65 -4.31
CA HIS A 525 -8.06 -15.83 -3.68
C HIS A 525 -8.19 -15.86 -2.16
N GLY A 526 -7.33 -16.63 -1.49
CA GLY A 526 -7.44 -16.88 -0.04
C GLY A 526 -8.55 -17.86 0.33
N TYR A 527 -8.69 -18.14 1.63
CA TYR A 527 -9.70 -19.08 2.15
C TYR A 527 -11.00 -18.38 2.62
N VAL A 528 -10.92 -17.09 2.98
CA VAL A 528 -12.06 -16.33 3.52
C VAL A 528 -13.06 -15.96 2.42
N ARG A 529 -12.61 -15.61 1.22
CA ARG A 529 -13.52 -15.23 0.11
C ARG A 529 -14.40 -16.40 -0.37
N PRO A 530 -13.87 -17.61 -0.60
CA PRO A 530 -14.71 -18.77 -0.87
C PRO A 530 -15.69 -19.08 0.26
N LEU A 531 -15.26 -18.95 1.52
CA LEU A 531 -16.14 -19.16 2.68
C LEU A 531 -17.30 -18.15 2.71
N LEU A 532 -17.01 -16.87 2.48
CA LEU A 532 -18.01 -15.81 2.37
C LEU A 532 -19.02 -16.12 1.26
N LEU A 533 -18.53 -16.57 0.09
CA LEU A 533 -19.37 -16.92 -1.05
C LEU A 533 -20.22 -18.16 -0.78
N ASP A 534 -19.66 -19.16 -0.11
CA ASP A 534 -20.38 -20.37 0.27
C ASP A 534 -21.55 -20.04 1.21
N TYR A 535 -21.38 -19.14 2.18
CA TYR A 535 -22.47 -18.76 3.08
C TYR A 535 -23.49 -17.80 2.47
N TRP A 536 -23.06 -16.81 1.68
CA TRP A 536 -23.92 -15.67 1.30
C TRP A 536 -24.08 -15.44 -0.20
N GLY A 537 -23.32 -16.14 -1.04
CA GLY A 537 -23.32 -15.92 -2.50
C GLY A 537 -24.68 -16.21 -3.12
N ASN A 538 -25.37 -15.16 -3.60
CA ASN A 538 -26.72 -15.24 -4.19
C ASN A 538 -27.79 -15.89 -3.28
N LYS A 539 -27.61 -15.86 -1.96
CA LYS A 539 -28.52 -16.51 -0.99
C LYS A 539 -29.48 -15.56 -0.30
N ASP A 540 -29.24 -14.25 -0.37
CA ASP A 540 -30.06 -13.24 0.29
C ASP A 540 -30.22 -12.00 -0.62
N PRO A 541 -31.44 -11.46 -0.79
CA PRO A 541 -31.68 -10.35 -1.70
C PRO A 541 -31.00 -9.05 -1.29
N ASP A 542 -30.80 -8.83 0.02
CA ASP A 542 -30.22 -7.61 0.58
C ASP A 542 -28.69 -7.68 0.67
N MET A 543 -28.12 -8.89 0.60
CA MET A 543 -26.67 -9.12 0.57
C MET A 543 -26.19 -9.46 -0.84
N LYS A 544 -25.67 -8.45 -1.54
CA LYS A 544 -25.09 -8.57 -2.88
C LYS A 544 -23.65 -9.10 -2.81
N ILE A 545 -23.51 -10.40 -2.51
CA ILE A 545 -22.23 -11.09 -2.40
C ILE A 545 -21.99 -11.91 -3.67
N PHE A 546 -20.95 -11.55 -4.42
CA PHE A 546 -20.61 -12.15 -5.70
C PHE A 546 -19.16 -12.61 -5.77
N GLY A 547 -18.91 -13.57 -6.68
CA GLY A 547 -17.57 -13.92 -7.10
C GLY A 547 -16.92 -12.83 -7.97
N PRO A 548 -16.02 -13.20 -8.89
CA PRO A 548 -15.54 -12.27 -9.91
C PRO A 548 -16.71 -11.72 -10.73
N MET A 549 -16.81 -10.39 -10.83
CA MET A 549 -17.75 -9.75 -11.74
C MET A 549 -17.11 -9.58 -13.13
N PRO A 550 -17.88 -9.66 -14.22
CA PRO A 550 -17.37 -9.41 -15.56
C PRO A 550 -16.71 -8.02 -15.63
N HIS A 551 -15.49 -7.97 -16.15
CA HIS A 551 -14.82 -6.69 -16.40
C HIS A 551 -15.47 -5.99 -17.59
N VAL A 552 -16.46 -5.15 -17.32
CA VAL A 552 -17.00 -4.19 -18.28
C VAL A 552 -16.19 -2.90 -18.16
N LYS A 553 -15.88 -2.22 -19.28
CA LYS A 553 -15.11 -0.97 -19.32
C LYS A 553 -15.64 0.03 -18.28
N GLY A 554 -14.79 0.45 -17.35
CA GLY A 554 -15.14 1.38 -16.26
C GLY A 554 -15.66 0.74 -14.97
N ASN A 555 -15.95 -0.58 -14.98
CA ASN A 555 -16.47 -1.34 -13.85
C ASN A 555 -17.69 -0.68 -13.16
N THR A 556 -18.53 -0.01 -13.94
CA THR A 556 -19.63 0.86 -13.45
C THR A 556 -20.55 0.11 -12.50
N ASN A 557 -20.87 -1.16 -12.78
CA ASN A 557 -21.72 -1.97 -11.91
C ASN A 557 -21.08 -2.20 -10.53
N TYR A 558 -19.77 -2.49 -10.46
CA TYR A 558 -19.06 -2.67 -9.20
C TYR A 558 -19.03 -1.38 -8.37
N ILE A 559 -18.70 -0.25 -9.02
CA ILE A 559 -18.69 1.06 -8.37
C ILE A 559 -20.10 1.42 -7.90
N GLN A 560 -21.13 1.24 -8.73
CA GLN A 560 -22.51 1.55 -8.37
C GLN A 560 -22.99 0.71 -7.18
N HIS A 561 -22.62 -0.57 -7.12
CA HIS A 561 -22.93 -1.38 -5.95
C HIS A 561 -22.27 -0.86 -4.68
N MET A 562 -21.00 -0.44 -4.71
CA MET A 562 -20.37 0.18 -3.54
C MET A 562 -21.02 1.51 -3.14
N LYS A 563 -21.39 2.35 -4.12
CA LYS A 563 -22.08 3.63 -3.86
C LYS A 563 -23.46 3.46 -3.24
N SER A 564 -24.18 2.39 -3.60
CA SER A 564 -25.57 2.11 -3.17
C SER A 564 -25.68 1.12 -2.01
N SER A 565 -24.56 0.66 -1.43
CA SER A 565 -24.55 -0.25 -0.29
C SER A 565 -24.28 0.46 1.03
N LYS A 566 -24.95 0.03 2.10
CA LYS A 566 -24.66 0.51 3.47
C LYS A 566 -23.29 0.03 3.94
N PHE A 567 -23.03 -1.26 3.75
CA PHE A 567 -21.82 -1.93 4.20
C PHE A 567 -21.04 -2.57 3.04
N CYS A 568 -19.72 -2.39 3.00
CA CYS A 568 -18.86 -2.98 1.98
C CYS A 568 -17.95 -4.02 2.62
N ILE A 569 -18.16 -5.29 2.28
CA ILE A 569 -17.43 -6.40 2.89
C ILE A 569 -16.03 -6.47 2.29
N CYS A 570 -15.04 -6.47 3.17
CA CYS A 570 -13.62 -6.46 2.86
C CYS A 570 -12.96 -7.74 3.40
N PRO A 571 -13.23 -8.91 2.81
CA PRO A 571 -12.62 -10.17 3.23
C PRO A 571 -11.17 -10.26 2.74
N ARG A 572 -10.29 -10.78 3.60
CA ARG A 572 -8.89 -11.05 3.26
C ARG A 572 -8.73 -11.94 2.03
N GLY A 573 -7.65 -11.73 1.29
CA GLY A 573 -7.21 -12.57 0.18
C GLY A 573 -6.23 -13.66 0.65
N HIS A 574 -5.15 -13.88 -0.11
CA HIS A 574 -4.01 -14.64 0.44
C HIS A 574 -3.33 -13.86 1.58
N GLU A 575 -3.53 -12.55 1.61
CA GLU A 575 -2.99 -11.56 2.54
C GLU A 575 -4.13 -10.89 3.27
N VAL A 576 -3.80 -10.32 4.43
CA VAL A 576 -4.77 -9.73 5.35
C VAL A 576 -5.39 -8.42 4.83
N ASN A 577 -4.74 -7.75 3.89
CA ASN A 577 -5.22 -6.49 3.33
C ASN A 577 -6.10 -6.71 2.09
N SER A 578 -6.85 -5.69 1.71
CA SER A 578 -7.60 -5.65 0.47
C SER A 578 -7.79 -4.20 0.04
N PRO A 579 -7.61 -3.86 -1.25
CA PRO A 579 -7.79 -2.50 -1.74
C PRO A 579 -9.23 -1.99 -1.54
N ARG A 580 -10.18 -2.93 -1.37
CA ARG A 580 -11.59 -2.65 -1.05
C ARG A 580 -11.77 -1.84 0.22
N ILE A 581 -10.86 -1.92 1.18
CA ILE A 581 -10.96 -1.12 2.41
C ILE A 581 -10.90 0.37 2.04
N VAL A 582 -9.94 0.73 1.18
CA VAL A 582 -9.79 2.10 0.66
C VAL A 582 -10.93 2.44 -0.31
N GLU A 583 -11.32 1.53 -1.21
CA GLU A 583 -12.45 1.77 -2.11
C GLU A 583 -13.77 2.03 -1.35
N ALA A 584 -14.05 1.28 -0.27
CA ALA A 584 -15.23 1.49 0.56
C ALA A 584 -15.28 2.91 1.11
N MET A 585 -14.14 3.44 1.58
CA MET A 585 -14.03 4.83 2.04
C MET A 585 -14.23 5.84 0.90
N PHE A 586 -13.74 5.56 -0.32
CA PHE A 586 -13.95 6.44 -1.49
C PHE A 586 -15.43 6.58 -1.87
N TYR A 587 -16.19 5.50 -1.70
CA TYR A 587 -17.62 5.45 -2.03
C TYR A 587 -18.53 5.65 -0.81
N GLU A 588 -17.99 6.19 0.29
CA GLU A 588 -18.71 6.46 1.54
C GLU A 588 -19.49 5.24 2.09
N CYS A 589 -19.02 4.04 1.76
CA CYS A 589 -19.61 2.77 2.20
C CYS A 589 -18.90 2.31 3.47
N VAL A 590 -19.66 1.93 4.52
CA VAL A 590 -19.04 1.54 5.80
C VAL A 590 -18.25 0.24 5.60
N PRO A 591 -16.92 0.24 5.80
CA PRO A 591 -16.11 -0.94 5.57
C PRO A 591 -16.39 -2.00 6.65
N VAL A 592 -16.61 -3.23 6.21
CA VAL A 592 -16.72 -4.41 7.08
C VAL A 592 -15.50 -5.28 6.87
N ILE A 593 -14.54 -5.21 7.79
CA ILE A 593 -13.26 -5.90 7.68
C ILE A 593 -13.42 -7.32 8.21
N ILE A 594 -13.17 -8.31 7.35
CA ILE A 594 -13.14 -9.74 7.70
C ILE A 594 -11.73 -10.27 7.43
N SER A 595 -10.84 -10.04 8.39
CA SER A 595 -9.41 -10.33 8.28
C SER A 595 -8.81 -10.41 9.67
N ASP A 596 -8.72 -11.62 10.22
CA ASP A 596 -8.17 -11.82 11.55
C ASP A 596 -6.67 -11.42 11.54
N ASN A 597 -6.21 -10.78 12.63
CA ASN A 597 -4.84 -10.27 12.82
C ASN A 597 -4.41 -9.12 11.90
N PHE A 598 -5.29 -8.60 11.05
CA PHE A 598 -4.99 -7.38 10.28
C PHE A 598 -4.89 -6.17 11.19
N VAL A 599 -3.81 -5.40 11.07
CA VAL A 599 -3.71 -4.07 11.68
C VAL A 599 -4.15 -3.03 10.67
N PRO A 600 -5.30 -2.35 10.85
CA PRO A 600 -5.79 -1.37 9.88
C PRO A 600 -4.84 -0.18 9.73
N PRO A 601 -4.81 0.51 8.58
CA PRO A 601 -3.91 1.64 8.38
C PRO A 601 -4.10 2.78 9.37
N PHE A 602 -3.00 3.44 9.74
CA PHE A 602 -3.00 4.56 10.71
C PHE A 602 -3.59 4.18 12.08
N PHE A 603 -3.45 2.91 12.47
CA PHE A 603 -3.98 2.35 13.72
C PHE A 603 -3.58 3.15 14.96
N GLU A 604 -2.42 3.80 14.93
CA GLU A 604 -1.87 4.59 16.02
C GLU A 604 -2.69 5.86 16.31
N VAL A 605 -3.38 6.39 15.31
CA VAL A 605 -4.07 7.70 15.40
C VAL A 605 -5.57 7.62 15.13
N LEU A 606 -6.02 6.73 14.24
CA LEU A 606 -7.43 6.56 13.91
C LEU A 606 -8.10 5.53 14.81
N ASP A 607 -9.33 5.83 15.23
CA ASP A 607 -10.21 4.90 15.92
C ASP A 607 -11.09 4.18 14.88
N TRP A 608 -10.62 3.03 14.39
CA TRP A 608 -11.31 2.26 13.35
C TRP A 608 -12.69 1.77 13.77
N GLU A 609 -12.90 1.42 15.05
CA GLU A 609 -14.20 0.98 15.56
C GLU A 609 -15.25 2.11 15.53
N SER A 610 -14.81 3.35 15.36
CA SER A 610 -15.69 4.51 15.23
C SER A 610 -16.37 4.59 13.85
N PHE A 611 -15.79 4.02 12.79
CA PHE A 611 -16.25 4.16 11.39
C PHE A 611 -16.22 2.89 10.54
N ALA A 612 -15.76 1.76 11.09
CA ALA A 612 -15.71 0.46 10.44
C ALA A 612 -16.34 -0.62 11.33
N VAL A 613 -16.77 -1.73 10.72
CA VAL A 613 -17.21 -2.93 11.44
C VAL A 613 -16.12 -3.98 11.31
N ILE A 614 -15.57 -4.45 12.44
CA ILE A 614 -14.56 -5.51 12.45
C ILE A 614 -15.25 -6.82 12.81
N VAL A 615 -15.23 -7.80 11.90
CA VAL A 615 -15.91 -9.09 12.08
C VAL A 615 -14.88 -10.21 12.02
N LEU A 616 -14.92 -11.10 13.02
CA LEU A 616 -14.03 -12.26 13.03
C LEU A 616 -14.39 -13.21 11.89
N GLU A 617 -13.39 -13.88 11.32
CA GLU A 617 -13.62 -14.77 10.19
C GLU A 617 -14.59 -15.93 10.52
N ARG A 618 -14.55 -16.41 11.77
CA ARG A 618 -15.47 -17.44 12.28
C ARG A 618 -16.93 -16.99 12.34
N ASP A 619 -17.19 -15.68 12.33
CA ASP A 619 -18.52 -15.09 12.47
C ASP A 619 -19.17 -14.79 11.11
N ILE A 620 -18.53 -15.16 9.99
CA ILE A 620 -19.12 -15.09 8.64
C ILE A 620 -20.53 -15.70 8.58
N PRO A 621 -20.83 -16.87 9.17
CA PRO A 621 -22.19 -17.43 9.13
C PRO A 621 -23.25 -16.54 9.78
N ASN A 622 -22.85 -15.64 10.69
CA ASN A 622 -23.72 -14.72 11.41
C ASN A 622 -23.68 -13.28 10.84
N LEU A 623 -23.02 -13.07 9.70
CA LEU A 623 -22.73 -11.73 9.16
C LEU A 623 -23.98 -10.85 9.01
N LYS A 624 -25.09 -11.35 8.44
CA LYS A 624 -26.31 -10.54 8.29
C LYS A 624 -26.84 -10.04 9.63
N ASN A 625 -26.89 -10.91 10.64
CA ASN A 625 -27.40 -10.56 11.97
C ASN A 625 -26.53 -9.48 12.63
N ILE A 626 -25.20 -9.59 12.47
CA ILE A 626 -24.27 -8.55 12.95
C ILE A 626 -24.60 -7.21 12.30
N LEU A 627 -24.73 -7.16 10.97
CA LEU A 627 -24.97 -5.91 10.25
C LEU A 627 -26.36 -5.30 10.55
N VAL A 628 -27.40 -6.13 10.66
CA VAL A 628 -28.77 -5.68 10.99
C VAL A 628 -28.89 -5.27 12.45
N SER A 629 -28.04 -5.77 13.35
CA SER A 629 -28.03 -5.35 14.76
C SER A 629 -27.52 -3.92 14.97
N ILE A 630 -26.86 -3.32 13.97
CA ILE A 630 -26.42 -1.93 14.01
C ILE A 630 -27.63 -1.03 13.76
N SER A 631 -27.98 -0.19 14.73
CA SER A 631 -29.10 0.74 14.60
C SER A 631 -28.87 1.74 13.45
N GLU A 632 -29.97 2.23 12.86
CA GLU A 632 -29.89 3.22 11.78
C GLU A 632 -29.14 4.49 12.22
N GLU A 633 -29.36 4.95 13.45
CA GLU A 633 -28.65 6.08 14.05
C GLU A 633 -27.13 5.85 14.09
N LYS A 634 -26.72 4.66 14.54
CA LYS A 634 -25.30 4.29 14.59
C LYS A 634 -24.71 4.19 13.18
N TYR A 635 -25.43 3.61 12.24
CA TYR A 635 -25.02 3.51 10.84
C TYR A 635 -24.83 4.91 10.21
N ILE A 636 -25.78 5.83 10.39
CA ILE A 636 -25.68 7.22 9.90
C ILE A 636 -24.44 7.90 10.47
N GLU A 637 -24.15 7.69 11.75
CA GLU A 637 -22.94 8.24 12.37
C GLU A 637 -21.66 7.62 11.79
N MET A 638 -21.63 6.31 11.57
CA MET A 638 -20.50 5.64 10.91
C MET A 638 -20.29 6.16 9.48
N HIS A 639 -21.35 6.29 8.69
CA HIS A 639 -21.30 6.86 7.33
C HIS A 639 -20.73 8.29 7.35
N LYS A 640 -21.19 9.15 8.27
CA LYS A 640 -20.64 10.50 8.45
C LYS A 640 -19.14 10.46 8.76
N ARG A 641 -18.71 9.54 9.62
CA ARG A 641 -17.29 9.37 9.98
C ARG A 641 -16.46 8.83 8.82
N VAL A 642 -16.98 7.91 8.00
CA VAL A 642 -16.34 7.46 6.75
C VAL A 642 -16.11 8.65 5.81
N LYS A 643 -17.11 9.51 5.61
CA LYS A 643 -16.96 10.73 4.81
C LYS A 643 -15.87 11.67 5.36
N LYS A 644 -15.72 11.75 6.69
CA LYS A 644 -14.68 12.57 7.33
C LYS A 644 -13.29 11.96 7.25
N VAL A 645 -13.16 10.63 7.35
CA VAL A 645 -11.87 9.95 7.28
C VAL A 645 -11.33 9.83 5.85
N GLN A 646 -12.21 9.87 4.85
CA GLN A 646 -11.89 9.70 3.42
C GLN A 646 -10.67 10.52 2.98
N GLN A 647 -10.56 11.78 3.40
CA GLN A 647 -9.44 12.68 3.06
C GLN A 647 -8.06 12.06 3.35
N HIS A 648 -7.94 11.21 4.38
CA HIS A 648 -6.69 10.57 4.80
C HIS A 648 -6.25 9.40 3.92
N PHE A 649 -7.09 9.01 2.96
CA PHE A 649 -6.87 7.87 2.08
C PHE A 649 -6.78 8.28 0.60
N LEU A 650 -6.74 9.58 0.31
CA LEU A 650 -6.66 10.12 -1.04
C LEU A 650 -5.21 10.36 -1.47
N TRP A 651 -4.87 9.92 -2.69
CA TRP A 651 -3.62 10.30 -3.37
C TRP A 651 -3.84 11.53 -4.24
N HIS A 652 -3.02 12.56 -4.07
CA HIS A 652 -3.04 13.76 -4.89
C HIS A 652 -1.79 13.86 -5.75
N SER A 653 -1.90 14.38 -6.98
CA SER A 653 -0.74 14.61 -7.85
C SER A 653 0.32 15.52 -7.21
N LYS A 654 -0.12 16.44 -6.35
CA LYS A 654 0.71 17.21 -5.44
C LYS A 654 0.18 16.95 -4.02
N PRO A 655 1.00 16.50 -3.06
CA PRO A 655 0.50 16.14 -1.75
C PRO A 655 -0.25 17.29 -1.06
N GLU A 656 -1.39 16.98 -0.47
CA GLU A 656 -2.22 17.90 0.30
C GLU A 656 -2.17 17.60 1.79
N LYS A 657 -2.42 18.61 2.64
CA LYS A 657 -2.37 18.42 4.09
C LYS A 657 -3.31 17.29 4.53
N TYR A 658 -2.78 16.36 5.32
CA TYR A 658 -3.48 15.16 5.81
C TYR A 658 -3.89 14.13 4.76
N ASP A 659 -3.41 14.24 3.52
CA ASP A 659 -3.64 13.22 2.52
C ASP A 659 -2.85 11.94 2.80
N LEU A 660 -3.01 10.93 1.94
CA LEU A 660 -2.42 9.63 2.12
C LEU A 660 -0.88 9.67 2.23
N PHE A 661 -0.21 10.52 1.44
CA PHE A 661 1.24 10.71 1.54
C PHE A 661 1.63 11.18 2.96
N HIS A 662 1.01 12.26 3.43
CA HIS A 662 1.35 12.83 4.72
C HIS A 662 0.96 11.93 5.89
N MET A 663 -0.13 11.17 5.78
CA MET A 663 -0.55 10.24 6.83
C MET A 663 0.41 9.05 6.96
N ILE A 664 0.95 8.54 5.84
CA ILE A 664 2.00 7.51 5.87
C ILE A 664 3.27 8.08 6.50
N LEU A 665 3.73 9.25 6.04
CA LEU A 665 4.93 9.89 6.58
C LEU A 665 4.79 10.20 8.08
N HIS A 666 3.62 10.68 8.50
CA HIS A 666 3.28 10.91 9.90
C HIS A 666 3.35 9.64 10.73
N SER A 667 2.88 8.50 10.21
CA SER A 667 2.93 7.24 10.94
C SER A 667 4.38 6.75 11.14
N VAL A 668 5.24 6.94 10.13
CA VAL A 668 6.69 6.66 10.26
C VAL A 668 7.32 7.57 11.31
N TRP A 669 7.04 8.88 11.24
CA TRP A 669 7.50 9.88 12.21
C TRP A 669 7.04 9.56 13.65
N TYR A 670 5.75 9.27 13.83
CA TYR A 670 5.15 8.99 15.12
C TYR A 670 5.75 7.73 15.74
N ASN A 671 5.85 6.63 14.98
CA ASN A 671 6.46 5.40 15.47
C ASN A 671 7.95 5.57 15.78
N ARG A 672 8.66 6.45 15.06
CA ARG A 672 10.05 6.81 15.38
C ARG A 672 10.17 7.58 16.69
N ILE A 673 9.33 8.59 16.92
CA ILE A 673 9.32 9.39 18.15
C ILE A 673 9.08 8.51 19.38
N PHE A 674 8.03 7.68 19.36
CA PHE A 674 7.68 6.90 20.54
C PHE A 674 8.65 5.74 20.81
N ARG A 675 9.58 5.48 19.88
CA ARG A 675 10.68 4.52 20.02
C ARG A 675 12.05 5.17 20.25
N ILE A 676 12.14 6.47 20.49
CA ILE A 676 13.42 7.11 20.81
C ILE A 676 13.86 6.78 22.24
N ARG A 677 15.18 6.68 22.40
CA ARG A 677 15.85 6.65 23.71
C ARG A 677 17.08 7.55 23.70
N PRO A 678 17.36 8.22 24.84
CA PRO A 678 18.61 8.94 24.99
C PRO A 678 19.80 7.98 24.86
N ALA A 679 20.86 8.47 24.19
CA ALA A 679 22.11 7.75 23.96
C ALA A 679 22.96 7.61 25.21
#